data_AF-A0A2P6N0B6-F1
#
_entry.id   AF-A0A2P6N0B6-F1
#
_cell.length_a   1.000
_cell.length_b   1.000
_cell.length_c   1.000
_cell.angle_alpha   90.00
_cell.angle_beta   90.00
_cell.angle_gamma   90.00
#
_symmetry.space_group_name_H-M   'P 1'
#
loop_
_entity.id
_entity.type
_entity.pdbx_description
1 polymer ?
#
loop_
_entity_poly.entity_id
_entity_poly.type
_entity_poly.pdbx_seq_one_letter_code
_entity_poly.pdbx_strand_id
1 'polypeptide(L)'
;MWAKITTPEASLVLRPDSTLLFLILSSHERQQYNTNTNVTMRHALTLLMGFLCLALAVNPITVKGTKFFDSVTGDQFYVVGVDYQPSSDPIADIAGLQRDIPLLKDLGVNAIRIYTLNVQSDQSQGMQLLEQNGIYVIFDLSSSWASINPQNPQWNTDLFAAYRQKIDLFRSHANTLGFLAGNEVMNGYSDTVAAAFVKASVRDCKTYIKSTGRAIPVGYAATDIDANPNIMNYLDCKDVESSVDFYGLNTYRWCGNSNFDQSGYSAFVAQWKNYDAPVIFTEYGCNQPSPRVFTEVQAIYGDQMTDVLSGGFVYEYSQEANGFGLVKIDGTTATKLTDYNNLQTQLKSINPKKVQMNSYNPTPNAVVACPPVSSAFLSSGASLPPTPDDAQCSCVYNALECVTATTDPNLISSTIGYICSVMSCQDISTNSTTATYGSFSGCSDIQKSSYILNAYYQIYKSQGSSACSFNGAGKIVQPSRQCTGPAPTTQLPSTFTPSTVSTQAAPTTSPSACTDMYASLTCRTYSEDPNKVGVAKITDAINYVCGLKPSYCSAITNGQYANCNAAERVSWAIDQYYHDNVAQGASACDFGGIGSLAATSTTSTVQNGGTTSANPTSSGGISSETTATLSVTPTSSRGSTAVTEAITSSAGQEDTRTFTVSTTQERGQTTSSATRFLPAVFFVFAVALL
;
A
#
# COMPACT_ATOMS: atom_id res chain seq x y z
N MET A 1 23.66 -59.70 2.88
CA MET A 1 22.77 -60.89 2.85
C MET A 1 21.36 -60.36 3.13
N TRP A 2 20.36 -60.52 2.25
CA TRP A 2 19.66 -61.77 1.85
C TRP A 2 18.86 -62.37 3.03
N ALA A 3 17.56 -62.68 2.92
CA ALA A 3 16.51 -62.46 1.88
C ALA A 3 15.11 -62.53 2.56
N LYS A 4 13.88 -62.66 1.97
CA LYS A 4 13.29 -63.05 0.66
C LYS A 4 11.91 -62.29 0.53
N ILE A 5 11.37 -61.94 -0.65
CA ILE A 5 10.44 -62.71 -1.56
C ILE A 5 9.17 -63.23 -0.82
N THR A 6 7.91 -62.94 -1.23
CA THR A 6 7.27 -63.15 -2.56
C THR A 6 6.09 -62.18 -2.88
N THR A 7 5.68 -62.09 -4.15
CA THR A 7 4.45 -61.44 -4.69
C THR A 7 3.24 -62.40 -4.77
N PRO A 8 2.02 -61.96 -5.19
CA PRO A 8 1.62 -61.85 -6.62
C PRO A 8 1.00 -60.48 -6.98
N GLU A 9 1.31 -59.85 -8.12
CA GLU A 9 0.74 -60.03 -9.48
C GLU A 9 -0.71 -59.55 -9.70
N ALA A 10 -0.84 -58.43 -10.45
CA ALA A 10 -1.95 -58.11 -11.35
C ALA A 10 -1.41 -57.14 -12.43
N SER A 11 -1.81 -57.30 -13.69
CA SER A 11 -1.18 -56.61 -14.84
C SER A 11 -2.11 -55.65 -15.57
N LEU A 12 -1.58 -54.51 -16.03
CA LEU A 12 -2.17 -53.73 -17.13
C LEU A 12 -1.05 -53.16 -18.02
N VAL A 13 -1.33 -53.03 -19.32
CA VAL A 13 -0.32 -52.78 -20.36
C VAL A 13 -0.36 -51.32 -20.83
N LEU A 14 0.83 -50.72 -20.97
CA LEU A 14 1.04 -49.47 -21.71
C LEU A 14 1.79 -49.76 -23.02
N ARG A 15 1.45 -49.01 -24.08
CA ARG A 15 2.26 -48.87 -25.29
C ARG A 15 2.30 -47.40 -25.71
N PRO A 16 3.47 -46.86 -26.12
CA PRO A 16 3.56 -45.61 -26.85
C PRO A 16 3.40 -45.86 -28.35
N ASP A 17 3.00 -44.83 -29.11
CA ASP A 17 3.23 -44.77 -30.55
C ASP A 17 3.39 -43.30 -31.00
N SER A 18 4.41 -43.04 -31.82
CA SER A 18 4.69 -41.74 -32.44
C SER A 18 5.72 -41.94 -33.55
N THR A 19 5.30 -41.95 -34.81
CA THR A 19 6.17 -42.18 -35.97
C THR A 19 5.88 -41.18 -37.09
N LEU A 20 6.94 -40.58 -37.65
CA LEU A 20 6.89 -39.75 -38.85
C LEU A 20 6.36 -40.52 -40.07
N LEU A 21 5.76 -39.81 -41.03
CA LEU A 21 5.71 -40.30 -42.41
C LEU A 21 6.00 -39.17 -43.42
N PHE A 22 6.99 -39.39 -44.27
CA PHE A 22 7.25 -38.59 -45.47
C PHE A 22 6.30 -39.02 -46.60
N LEU A 23 5.97 -38.10 -47.51
CA LEU A 23 5.36 -38.42 -48.81
C LEU A 23 6.04 -37.63 -49.94
N ILE A 24 6.52 -38.36 -50.95
CA ILE A 24 7.28 -37.86 -52.11
C ILE A 24 6.91 -38.75 -53.33
N LEU A 25 6.67 -38.13 -54.50
CA LEU A 25 6.46 -38.75 -55.83
C LEU A 25 5.18 -39.61 -55.98
N SER A 26 4.61 -39.83 -57.18
CA SER A 26 4.87 -39.27 -58.52
C SER A 26 3.62 -39.35 -59.43
N SER A 27 3.65 -38.63 -60.56
CA SER A 27 2.61 -38.59 -61.58
C SER A 27 2.60 -39.78 -62.55
N HIS A 28 1.40 -40.15 -63.05
CA HIS A 28 0.99 -40.72 -64.36
C HIS A 28 -0.39 -41.40 -64.15
N GLU A 29 -1.38 -41.39 -65.06
CA GLU A 29 -1.60 -40.67 -66.33
C GLU A 29 -3.12 -40.65 -66.67
N ARG A 30 -3.55 -39.78 -67.61
CA ARG A 30 -4.72 -39.86 -68.56
C ARG A 30 -6.01 -40.64 -68.16
N GLN A 31 -7.25 -40.19 -68.44
CA GLN A 31 -7.74 -39.25 -69.46
C GLN A 31 -9.24 -38.86 -69.23
N GLN A 32 -9.77 -38.00 -70.11
CA GLN A 32 -11.18 -37.63 -70.37
C GLN A 32 -11.93 -36.61 -69.46
N TYR A 33 -12.22 -35.47 -70.10
CA TYR A 33 -13.46 -34.66 -70.03
C TYR A 33 -14.19 -34.43 -68.69
N ASN A 34 -14.10 -33.19 -68.19
CA ASN A 34 -15.21 -32.25 -68.39
C ASN A 34 -14.76 -30.77 -68.33
N THR A 35 -15.25 -29.93 -69.23
CA THR A 35 -14.85 -28.51 -69.34
C THR A 35 -15.84 -27.59 -68.63
N ASN A 36 -15.71 -27.40 -67.31
CA ASN A 36 -16.42 -26.32 -66.59
C ASN A 36 -15.86 -25.92 -65.19
N THR A 37 -14.74 -26.50 -64.72
CA THR A 37 -14.25 -26.33 -63.33
C THR A 37 -13.34 -25.12 -63.07
N ASN A 38 -12.90 -24.39 -64.11
CA ASN A 38 -11.89 -23.33 -63.97
C ASN A 38 -12.37 -22.01 -63.34
N VAL A 39 -13.69 -21.82 -63.16
CA VAL A 39 -14.24 -20.59 -62.55
C VAL A 39 -14.43 -20.75 -61.04
N THR A 40 -14.98 -21.87 -60.58
CA THR A 40 -15.24 -22.13 -59.14
C THR A 40 -13.95 -22.28 -58.34
N MET A 41 -12.92 -22.92 -58.89
CA MET A 41 -11.66 -23.18 -58.16
C MET A 41 -10.87 -21.89 -57.84
N ARG A 42 -11.02 -20.83 -58.64
CA ARG A 42 -10.41 -19.51 -58.35
C ARG A 42 -11.10 -18.77 -57.22
N HIS A 43 -12.43 -18.85 -57.14
CA HIS A 43 -13.21 -18.20 -56.08
C HIS A 43 -13.08 -18.93 -54.73
N ALA A 44 -12.97 -20.26 -54.75
CA ALA A 44 -12.69 -21.04 -53.54
C ALA A 44 -11.34 -20.67 -52.90
N LEU A 45 -10.31 -20.39 -53.70
CA LEU A 45 -8.97 -20.07 -53.19
C LEU A 45 -8.89 -18.65 -52.59
N THR A 46 -9.60 -17.66 -53.15
CA THR A 46 -9.70 -16.32 -52.55
C THR A 46 -10.58 -16.32 -51.29
N LEU A 47 -11.63 -17.14 -51.21
CA LEU A 47 -12.44 -17.25 -49.99
C LEU A 47 -11.63 -17.87 -48.83
N LEU A 48 -10.77 -18.85 -49.12
CA LEU A 48 -9.96 -19.51 -48.09
C LEU A 48 -8.83 -18.62 -47.54
N MET A 49 -8.32 -17.67 -48.33
CA MET A 49 -7.40 -16.63 -47.84
C MET A 49 -8.10 -15.56 -46.97
N GLY A 50 -9.43 -15.40 -47.08
CA GLY A 50 -10.19 -14.41 -46.31
C GLY A 50 -10.39 -14.73 -44.82
N PHE A 51 -10.07 -15.96 -44.38
CA PHE A 51 -10.31 -16.42 -43.00
C PHE A 51 -9.05 -16.61 -42.15
N LEU A 52 -7.87 -16.16 -42.64
CA LEU A 52 -6.64 -16.16 -41.84
C LEU A 52 -6.25 -14.77 -41.32
N CYS A 53 -7.24 -13.96 -40.94
CA CYS A 53 -7.07 -12.98 -39.86
C CYS A 53 -6.88 -13.75 -38.54
N LEU A 54 -5.69 -14.32 -38.37
CA LEU A 54 -5.14 -14.56 -37.04
C LEU A 54 -5.12 -13.20 -36.33
N ALA A 55 -5.99 -13.04 -35.34
CA ALA A 55 -5.78 -11.99 -34.35
C ALA A 55 -4.39 -12.24 -33.76
N LEU A 56 -3.49 -11.27 -33.91
CA LEU A 56 -2.16 -11.31 -33.33
C LEU A 56 -2.28 -11.03 -31.82
N ALA A 57 -2.88 -11.99 -31.10
CA ALA A 57 -2.81 -12.08 -29.67
C ALA A 57 -1.34 -12.05 -29.26
N VAL A 58 -0.99 -11.19 -28.29
CA VAL A 58 0.40 -11.08 -27.86
C VAL A 58 0.77 -12.31 -27.05
N ASN A 59 2.01 -12.77 -27.15
CA ASN A 59 2.47 -13.86 -26.31
C ASN A 59 2.68 -13.33 -24.88
N PRO A 60 2.42 -14.12 -23.83
CA PRO A 60 2.80 -13.73 -22.48
C PRO A 60 4.31 -13.43 -22.39
N ILE A 61 4.69 -12.34 -21.74
CA ILE A 61 6.09 -12.09 -21.38
C ILE A 61 6.46 -12.91 -20.15
N THR A 62 7.70 -13.40 -20.11
CA THR A 62 8.26 -14.18 -18.99
C THR A 62 9.65 -13.67 -18.61
N VAL A 63 10.11 -14.02 -17.41
CA VAL A 63 11.41 -13.63 -16.86
C VAL A 63 12.38 -14.81 -16.93
N LYS A 64 13.61 -14.54 -17.37
CA LYS A 64 14.74 -15.47 -17.22
C LYS A 64 15.97 -14.66 -16.84
N GLY A 65 16.52 -14.89 -15.65
CA GLY A 65 17.61 -14.08 -15.10
C GLY A 65 17.24 -12.59 -15.12
N THR A 66 18.16 -11.74 -15.55
CA THR A 66 18.02 -10.28 -15.56
C THR A 66 17.23 -9.70 -16.73
N LYS A 67 16.51 -10.53 -17.51
CA LYS A 67 15.88 -10.11 -18.77
C LYS A 67 14.47 -10.68 -18.96
N PHE A 68 13.60 -9.87 -19.57
CA PHE A 68 12.28 -10.27 -20.04
C PHE A 68 12.35 -10.88 -21.45
N PHE A 69 11.46 -11.81 -21.75
CA PHE A 69 11.38 -12.52 -23.03
C PHE A 69 9.93 -12.79 -23.44
N ASP A 70 9.67 -12.77 -24.74
CA ASP A 70 8.47 -13.38 -25.33
C ASP A 70 8.48 -14.90 -25.07
N SER A 71 7.41 -15.44 -24.46
CA SER A 71 7.35 -16.86 -24.08
C SER A 71 7.19 -17.86 -25.23
N VAL A 72 6.93 -17.39 -26.46
CA VAL A 72 6.69 -18.23 -27.64
C VAL A 72 7.78 -18.04 -28.70
N THR A 73 8.19 -16.80 -29.00
CA THR A 73 9.30 -16.56 -29.95
C THR A 73 10.67 -16.72 -29.30
N GLY A 74 10.78 -16.45 -28.00
CA GLY A 74 12.05 -16.40 -27.28
C GLY A 74 12.84 -15.09 -27.48
N ASP A 75 12.30 -14.10 -28.18
CA ASP A 75 12.94 -12.79 -28.33
C ASP A 75 13.00 -12.05 -26.99
N GLN A 76 14.14 -11.40 -26.71
CA GLN A 76 14.22 -10.47 -25.59
C GLN A 76 13.20 -9.32 -25.75
N PHE A 77 12.47 -9.07 -24.68
CA PHE A 77 11.53 -7.96 -24.55
C PHE A 77 12.21 -6.80 -23.81
N TYR A 78 12.11 -5.60 -24.38
CA TYR A 78 12.42 -4.34 -23.70
C TYR A 78 11.11 -3.58 -23.53
N VAL A 79 10.86 -3.07 -22.33
CA VAL A 79 9.74 -2.17 -22.04
C VAL A 79 9.99 -0.85 -22.74
N VAL A 80 9.12 -0.46 -23.66
CA VAL A 80 9.08 0.87 -24.27
C VAL A 80 7.71 1.44 -23.92
N GLY A 81 7.60 2.08 -22.76
CA GLY A 81 6.31 2.36 -22.13
C GLY A 81 6.01 3.83 -21.87
N VAL A 82 4.75 4.10 -21.52
CA VAL A 82 4.23 5.40 -21.05
C VAL A 82 3.32 5.18 -19.84
N ASP A 83 3.39 6.06 -18.86
CA ASP A 83 2.45 6.10 -17.72
C ASP A 83 1.07 6.60 -18.18
N TYR A 84 0.01 5.82 -17.95
CA TYR A 84 -1.30 6.03 -18.59
C TYR A 84 -2.43 6.08 -17.56
N GLN A 85 -2.70 7.27 -17.01
CA GLN A 85 -3.79 7.50 -16.06
C GLN A 85 -4.77 8.64 -16.50
N PRO A 86 -5.22 8.72 -17.77
CA PRO A 86 -6.08 9.81 -18.25
C PRO A 86 -7.51 9.83 -17.66
N SER A 87 -7.85 8.86 -16.81
CA SER A 87 -9.11 8.78 -16.06
C SER A 87 -8.91 7.93 -14.79
N SER A 88 -9.92 7.86 -13.93
CA SER A 88 -9.91 6.99 -12.74
C SER A 88 -10.10 5.49 -13.04
N ASP A 89 -10.40 5.14 -14.29
CA ASP A 89 -10.42 3.74 -14.76
C ASP A 89 -10.06 3.65 -16.27
N PRO A 90 -8.77 3.77 -16.62
CA PRO A 90 -8.34 3.92 -18.02
C PRO A 90 -8.57 2.69 -18.90
N ILE A 91 -8.81 1.52 -18.31
CA ILE A 91 -9.06 0.28 -19.04
C ILE A 91 -10.56 0.07 -19.30
N ALA A 92 -11.43 0.52 -18.39
CA ALA A 92 -12.88 0.52 -18.62
C ALA A 92 -13.33 1.67 -19.55
N ASP A 93 -12.56 2.76 -19.66
CA ASP A 93 -12.82 3.84 -20.62
C ASP A 93 -12.46 3.43 -22.07
N ILE A 94 -13.35 2.63 -22.67
CA ILE A 94 -13.25 2.19 -24.06
C ILE A 94 -13.16 3.36 -25.05
N ALA A 95 -13.78 4.51 -24.76
CA ALA A 95 -13.72 5.68 -25.63
C ALA A 95 -12.37 6.39 -25.53
N GLY A 96 -11.81 6.51 -24.33
CA GLY A 96 -10.43 6.95 -24.09
C GLY A 96 -9.41 6.05 -24.77
N LEU A 97 -9.50 4.73 -24.59
CA LEU A 97 -8.64 3.77 -25.27
C LEU A 97 -8.72 3.89 -26.80
N GLN A 98 -9.92 4.04 -27.37
CA GLN A 98 -10.09 4.20 -28.83
C GLN A 98 -9.51 5.54 -29.36
N ARG A 99 -9.52 6.60 -28.55
CA ARG A 99 -8.85 7.88 -28.83
C ARG A 99 -7.32 7.77 -28.74
N ASP A 100 -6.83 7.04 -27.75
CA ASP A 100 -5.42 7.11 -27.31
C ASP A 100 -4.53 6.01 -27.88
N ILE A 101 -5.04 4.79 -28.11
CA ILE A 101 -4.27 3.69 -28.72
C ILE A 101 -3.65 4.09 -30.08
N PRO A 102 -4.32 4.82 -30.99
CA PRO A 102 -3.69 5.31 -32.22
C PRO A 102 -2.46 6.20 -31.98
N LEU A 103 -2.43 6.95 -30.88
CA LEU A 103 -1.32 7.82 -30.49
C LEU A 103 -0.20 7.02 -29.80
N LEU A 104 -0.53 6.08 -28.92
CA LEU A 104 0.45 5.14 -28.34
C LEU A 104 1.19 4.35 -29.44
N LYS A 105 0.46 3.84 -30.45
CA LYS A 105 1.08 3.15 -31.60
C LYS A 105 1.94 4.06 -32.48
N ASP A 106 1.58 5.34 -32.62
CA ASP A 106 2.36 6.32 -33.37
C ASP A 106 3.62 6.76 -32.59
N LEU A 107 3.62 6.76 -31.25
CA LEU A 107 4.85 6.83 -30.45
C LEU A 107 5.75 5.60 -30.63
N GLY A 108 5.17 4.44 -30.95
CA GLY A 108 5.87 3.16 -31.05
C GLY A 108 6.04 2.43 -29.71
N VAL A 109 5.21 2.77 -28.71
CA VAL A 109 5.28 2.16 -27.38
C VAL A 109 4.62 0.78 -27.37
N ASN A 110 5.16 -0.13 -26.55
CA ASN A 110 4.68 -1.50 -26.40
C ASN A 110 4.07 -1.78 -25.03
N ALA A 111 4.10 -0.83 -24.08
CA ALA A 111 3.57 -1.02 -22.74
C ALA A 111 2.92 0.25 -22.18
N ILE A 112 1.98 0.08 -21.25
CA ILE A 112 1.47 1.14 -20.38
C ILE A 112 1.49 0.71 -18.90
N ARG A 113 1.63 1.68 -17.99
CA ARG A 113 1.51 1.48 -16.54
C ARG A 113 0.21 2.11 -16.02
N ILE A 114 -0.51 1.36 -15.19
CA ILE A 114 -1.78 1.78 -14.57
C ILE A 114 -1.65 1.78 -13.05
N TYR A 115 -1.84 2.95 -12.45
CA TYR A 115 -1.71 3.17 -11.00
C TYR A 115 -3.02 2.83 -10.28
N THR A 116 -4.16 3.25 -10.85
CA THR A 116 -5.49 3.09 -10.25
C THR A 116 -6.56 2.72 -11.29
N LEU A 117 -7.57 1.99 -10.83
CA LEU A 117 -8.72 1.51 -11.62
C LEU A 117 -9.87 1.10 -10.70
N ASN A 118 -11.10 1.03 -11.22
CA ASN A 118 -12.24 0.53 -10.47
C ASN A 118 -12.37 -1.00 -10.64
N VAL A 119 -12.07 -1.73 -9.55
CA VAL A 119 -12.12 -3.20 -9.46
C VAL A 119 -13.54 -3.82 -9.57
N GLN A 120 -14.57 -3.00 -9.80
CA GLN A 120 -15.95 -3.42 -10.05
C GLN A 120 -16.38 -3.20 -11.52
N SER A 121 -15.55 -2.60 -12.37
CA SER A 121 -15.81 -2.42 -13.81
C SER A 121 -15.52 -3.71 -14.58
N ASP A 122 -16.23 -3.95 -15.69
CA ASP A 122 -15.74 -4.88 -16.71
C ASP A 122 -14.63 -4.20 -17.51
N GLN A 123 -13.45 -4.83 -17.52
CA GLN A 123 -12.24 -4.32 -18.16
C GLN A 123 -11.79 -5.20 -19.35
N SER A 124 -12.55 -6.26 -19.65
CA SER A 124 -12.16 -7.29 -20.62
C SER A 124 -12.03 -6.74 -22.05
N GLN A 125 -12.94 -5.85 -22.46
CA GLN A 125 -12.88 -5.20 -23.77
C GLN A 125 -11.68 -4.24 -23.89
N GLY A 126 -11.32 -3.54 -22.82
CA GLY A 126 -10.17 -2.63 -22.81
C GLY A 126 -8.85 -3.38 -22.96
N MET A 127 -8.69 -4.46 -22.20
CA MET A 127 -7.52 -5.35 -22.32
C MET A 127 -7.42 -5.98 -23.71
N GLN A 128 -8.55 -6.42 -24.31
CA GLN A 128 -8.57 -6.93 -25.68
C GLN A 128 -8.19 -5.87 -26.72
N LEU A 129 -8.60 -4.61 -26.55
CA LEU A 129 -8.20 -3.52 -27.46
C LEU A 129 -6.70 -3.23 -27.38
N LEU A 130 -6.11 -3.28 -26.18
CA LEU A 130 -4.66 -3.12 -25.98
C LEU A 130 -3.89 -4.30 -26.58
N GLU A 131 -4.33 -5.53 -26.31
CA GLU A 131 -3.76 -6.78 -26.85
C GLU A 131 -3.77 -6.80 -28.39
N GLN A 132 -4.91 -6.52 -29.03
CA GLN A 132 -5.04 -6.43 -30.50
C GLN A 132 -4.13 -5.36 -31.15
N ASN A 133 -3.57 -4.46 -30.35
CA ASN A 133 -2.69 -3.40 -30.79
C ASN A 133 -1.23 -3.57 -30.36
N GLY A 134 -0.88 -4.68 -29.71
CA GLY A 134 0.49 -5.00 -29.27
C GLY A 134 0.92 -4.33 -27.96
N ILE A 135 -0.03 -3.80 -27.18
CA ILE A 135 0.24 -3.02 -25.97
C ILE A 135 0.04 -3.90 -24.73
N TYR A 136 1.11 -4.05 -23.97
CA TYR A 136 1.14 -4.73 -22.67
C TYR A 136 0.80 -3.77 -21.52
N VAL A 137 0.43 -4.33 -20.37
CA VAL A 137 0.07 -3.54 -19.18
C VAL A 137 0.83 -4.02 -17.94
N ILE A 138 1.40 -3.08 -17.18
CA ILE A 138 1.78 -3.27 -15.78
C ILE A 138 0.73 -2.59 -14.89
N PHE A 139 0.28 -3.30 -13.85
CA PHE A 139 -0.68 -2.80 -12.89
C PHE A 139 -0.06 -2.66 -11.49
N ASP A 140 -0.16 -1.48 -10.91
CA ASP A 140 0.06 -1.30 -9.49
C ASP A 140 -1.08 -1.97 -8.70
N LEU A 141 -0.73 -2.84 -7.75
CA LEU A 141 -1.72 -3.53 -6.91
C LEU A 141 -2.26 -2.61 -5.82
N SER A 142 -1.43 -1.70 -5.32
CA SER A 142 -1.82 -0.67 -4.35
C SER A 142 -2.99 0.20 -4.84
N SER A 143 -3.79 0.71 -3.90
CA SER A 143 -4.78 1.75 -4.12
C SER A 143 -4.72 2.79 -3.00
N SER A 144 -5.49 3.87 -3.12
CA SER A 144 -5.61 4.91 -2.09
C SER A 144 -6.11 4.41 -0.73
N TRP A 145 -6.78 3.25 -0.69
CA TRP A 145 -7.27 2.62 0.55
C TRP A 145 -6.61 1.26 0.86
N ALA A 146 -5.98 0.63 -0.14
CA ALA A 146 -5.24 -0.63 0.01
C ALA A 146 -3.77 -0.42 -0.35
N SER A 147 -2.99 0.13 0.57
CA SER A 147 -1.53 0.33 0.41
C SER A 147 -0.81 0.08 1.74
N ILE A 148 0.47 -0.27 1.66
CA ILE A 148 1.32 -0.45 2.84
C ILE A 148 1.77 0.95 3.29
N ASN A 149 1.23 1.43 4.42
CA ASN A 149 1.63 2.71 5.01
C ASN A 149 2.97 2.55 5.77
N PRO A 150 4.08 3.22 5.39
CA PRO A 150 5.35 3.05 6.09
C PRO A 150 5.37 3.52 7.54
N GLN A 151 4.46 4.40 7.95
CA GLN A 151 4.38 4.91 9.32
C GLN A 151 3.64 3.95 10.27
N ASN A 152 2.89 2.99 9.72
CA ASN A 152 2.25 1.89 10.46
C ASN A 152 2.15 0.67 9.55
N PRO A 153 3.28 0.01 9.22
CA PRO A 153 3.33 -0.95 8.13
C PRO A 153 2.63 -2.25 8.52
N GLN A 154 1.72 -2.66 7.66
CA GLN A 154 0.96 -3.89 7.78
C GLN A 154 0.94 -4.67 6.47
N TRP A 155 0.75 -5.97 6.60
CA TRP A 155 0.31 -6.86 5.53
C TRP A 155 -0.73 -7.80 6.14
N ASN A 156 -1.97 -7.71 5.67
CA ASN A 156 -3.13 -8.30 6.33
C ASN A 156 -4.17 -8.82 5.32
N THR A 157 -5.22 -9.49 5.82
CA THR A 157 -6.30 -10.11 5.01
C THR A 157 -6.91 -9.13 4.02
N ASP A 158 -7.12 -7.89 4.43
CA ASP A 158 -7.88 -6.89 3.67
C ASP A 158 -7.01 -6.33 2.53
N LEU A 159 -5.74 -6.02 2.82
CA LEU A 159 -4.75 -5.65 1.81
C LEU A 159 -4.53 -6.79 0.80
N PHE A 160 -4.39 -8.03 1.28
CA PHE A 160 -4.17 -9.17 0.40
C PHE A 160 -5.44 -9.54 -0.40
N ALA A 161 -6.64 -9.34 0.14
CA ALA A 161 -7.89 -9.49 -0.61
C ALA A 161 -7.99 -8.45 -1.75
N ALA A 162 -7.67 -7.18 -1.48
CA ALA A 162 -7.66 -6.13 -2.50
C ALA A 162 -6.63 -6.43 -3.62
N TYR A 163 -5.44 -6.91 -3.26
CA TYR A 163 -4.40 -7.28 -4.22
C TYR A 163 -4.82 -8.51 -5.05
N ARG A 164 -5.41 -9.55 -4.42
CA ARG A 164 -5.99 -10.71 -5.11
C ARG A 164 -7.08 -10.30 -6.10
N GLN A 165 -7.98 -9.37 -5.74
CA GLN A 165 -9.05 -8.91 -6.62
C GLN A 165 -8.50 -8.27 -7.91
N LYS A 166 -7.47 -7.42 -7.83
CA LYS A 166 -6.80 -6.89 -9.03
C LYS A 166 -6.11 -8.00 -9.83
N ILE A 167 -5.43 -8.94 -9.17
CA ILE A 167 -4.78 -10.07 -9.85
C ILE A 167 -5.82 -10.90 -10.64
N ASP A 168 -6.97 -11.22 -10.04
CA ASP A 168 -8.03 -12.00 -10.69
C ASP A 168 -8.59 -11.35 -11.96
N LEU A 169 -8.71 -10.02 -11.99
CA LEU A 169 -9.19 -9.27 -13.17
C LEU A 169 -8.25 -9.42 -14.38
N PHE A 170 -6.93 -9.38 -14.16
CA PHE A 170 -5.96 -9.26 -15.26
C PHE A 170 -5.14 -10.53 -15.54
N ARG A 171 -5.16 -11.54 -14.66
CA ARG A 171 -4.31 -12.73 -14.81
C ARG A 171 -4.62 -13.61 -16.03
N SER A 172 -5.83 -13.55 -16.55
CA SER A 172 -6.27 -14.22 -17.79
C SER A 172 -5.70 -13.61 -19.07
N HIS A 173 -5.41 -12.30 -19.07
CA HIS A 173 -5.04 -11.55 -20.28
C HIS A 173 -3.56 -11.69 -20.62
N ALA A 174 -3.24 -12.13 -21.84
CA ALA A 174 -1.87 -12.41 -22.26
C ALA A 174 -0.96 -11.16 -22.24
N ASN A 175 -1.55 -9.99 -22.51
CA ASN A 175 -0.86 -8.70 -22.49
C ASN A 175 -0.63 -8.12 -21.07
N THR A 176 -1.11 -8.76 -20.00
CA THR A 176 -0.69 -8.41 -18.62
C THR A 176 0.77 -8.85 -18.43
N LEU A 177 1.68 -7.88 -18.44
CA LEU A 177 3.13 -8.04 -18.36
C LEU A 177 3.61 -8.27 -16.93
N GLY A 178 3.02 -7.58 -15.94
CA GLY A 178 3.45 -7.70 -14.55
C GLY A 178 2.58 -6.94 -13.57
N PHE A 179 2.84 -7.16 -12.28
CA PHE A 179 2.20 -6.45 -11.18
C PHE A 179 3.24 -5.75 -10.30
N LEU A 180 2.92 -4.57 -9.77
CA LEU A 180 3.73 -3.90 -8.75
C LEU A 180 3.05 -4.04 -7.39
N ALA A 181 3.71 -4.73 -6.45
CA ALA A 181 3.19 -4.99 -5.09
C ALA A 181 3.36 -3.79 -4.13
N GLY A 182 3.79 -2.65 -4.66
CA GLY A 182 3.89 -1.36 -4.00
C GLY A 182 4.60 -0.36 -4.92
N ASN A 183 4.29 0.92 -4.73
CA ASN A 183 4.96 2.05 -5.35
C ASN A 183 5.36 3.04 -4.25
N GLU A 184 6.64 3.42 -4.21
CA GLU A 184 7.16 4.47 -3.34
C GLU A 184 6.69 4.36 -1.86
N VAL A 185 6.69 3.12 -1.37
CA VAL A 185 6.37 2.78 0.04
C VAL A 185 7.54 3.14 0.96
N MET A 186 8.75 3.25 0.42
CA MET A 186 9.99 3.48 1.17
C MET A 186 10.72 4.70 0.61
N ASN A 187 10.39 5.89 1.12
CA ASN A 187 10.85 7.17 0.56
C ASN A 187 11.94 7.86 1.41
N GLY A 188 12.30 7.26 2.54
CA GLY A 188 13.46 7.63 3.34
C GLY A 188 13.95 6.47 4.22
N TYR A 189 15.04 6.69 4.96
CA TYR A 189 15.59 5.69 5.88
C TYR A 189 14.57 5.24 6.95
N SER A 190 13.73 6.15 7.44
CA SER A 190 12.60 5.87 8.35
C SER A 190 11.68 4.78 7.83
N ASP A 191 11.36 4.85 6.53
CA ASP A 191 10.29 4.09 5.91
C ASP A 191 10.72 2.65 5.59
N THR A 192 12.03 2.36 5.67
CA THR A 192 12.60 1.02 5.48
C THR A 192 12.10 -0.02 6.50
N VAL A 193 11.37 0.40 7.55
CA VAL A 193 10.55 -0.51 8.39
C VAL A 193 9.46 -1.24 7.59
N ALA A 194 9.02 -0.69 6.46
CA ALA A 194 8.02 -1.28 5.57
C ALA A 194 8.58 -2.39 4.67
N ALA A 195 9.91 -2.49 4.49
CA ALA A 195 10.53 -3.38 3.51
C ALA A 195 10.14 -4.86 3.71
N ALA A 196 10.05 -5.32 4.96
CA ALA A 196 9.60 -6.68 5.27
C ALA A 196 8.15 -6.96 4.84
N PHE A 197 7.28 -5.94 4.84
CA PHE A 197 5.88 -6.06 4.43
C PHE A 197 5.72 -6.01 2.91
N VAL A 198 6.52 -5.19 2.23
CA VAL A 198 6.63 -5.19 0.76
C VAL A 198 7.17 -6.54 0.26
N LYS A 199 8.22 -7.09 0.89
CA LYS A 199 8.73 -8.42 0.52
C LYS A 199 7.72 -9.55 0.82
N ALA A 200 6.86 -9.39 1.83
CA ALA A 200 5.75 -10.31 2.09
C ALA A 200 4.60 -10.18 1.06
N SER A 201 4.23 -8.96 0.63
CA SER A 201 3.20 -8.79 -0.40
C SER A 201 3.65 -9.35 -1.75
N VAL A 202 4.93 -9.16 -2.11
CA VAL A 202 5.58 -9.82 -3.26
C VAL A 202 5.46 -11.35 -3.16
N ARG A 203 5.93 -11.95 -2.05
CA ARG A 203 5.84 -13.42 -1.79
C ARG A 203 4.43 -13.96 -1.96
N ASP A 204 3.45 -13.32 -1.35
CA ASP A 204 2.08 -13.83 -1.28
C ASP A 204 1.33 -13.62 -2.60
N CYS A 205 1.57 -12.51 -3.30
CA CYS A 205 1.04 -12.30 -4.65
C CYS A 205 1.65 -13.28 -5.65
N LYS A 206 2.96 -13.53 -5.62
CA LYS A 206 3.62 -14.55 -6.44
C LYS A 206 3.06 -15.94 -6.18
N THR A 207 2.88 -16.30 -4.90
CA THR A 207 2.29 -17.58 -4.48
C THR A 207 0.85 -17.72 -4.97
N TYR A 208 0.04 -16.66 -4.82
CA TYR A 208 -1.34 -16.65 -5.32
C TYR A 208 -1.41 -16.79 -6.84
N ILE A 209 -0.68 -15.94 -7.59
CA ILE A 209 -0.58 -15.98 -9.06
C ILE A 209 -0.19 -17.39 -9.53
N LYS A 210 0.86 -17.98 -8.94
CA LYS A 210 1.32 -19.34 -9.25
C LYS A 210 0.25 -20.40 -9.03
N SER A 211 -0.61 -20.26 -8.01
CA SER A 211 -1.74 -21.16 -7.78
C SER A 211 -2.83 -21.10 -8.87
N THR A 212 -2.89 -20.01 -9.65
CA THR A 212 -3.89 -19.81 -10.71
C THR A 212 -3.45 -20.32 -12.10
N GLY A 213 -2.21 -20.78 -12.25
CA GLY A 213 -1.72 -21.48 -13.46
C GLY A 213 -0.91 -20.65 -14.46
N ARG A 214 -0.78 -19.32 -14.31
CA ARG A 214 0.20 -18.50 -15.07
C ARG A 214 1.19 -17.87 -14.11
N ALA A 215 2.49 -17.93 -14.44
CA ALA A 215 3.52 -17.17 -13.75
C ALA A 215 3.60 -15.75 -14.34
N ILE A 216 2.99 -14.80 -13.64
CA ILE A 216 3.03 -13.36 -13.96
C ILE A 216 4.01 -12.73 -12.97
N PRO A 217 5.03 -11.98 -13.43
CA PRO A 217 6.05 -11.45 -12.55
C PRO A 217 5.49 -10.35 -11.63
N VAL A 218 5.90 -10.37 -10.36
CA VAL A 218 5.56 -9.35 -9.36
C VAL A 218 6.82 -8.60 -8.94
N GLY A 219 6.79 -7.28 -9.12
CA GLY A 219 7.88 -6.37 -8.78
C GLY A 219 7.47 -5.33 -7.74
N TYR A 220 8.32 -4.32 -7.59
CA TYR A 220 8.11 -3.15 -6.73
C TYR A 220 8.67 -1.91 -7.44
N ALA A 221 7.96 -0.78 -7.36
CA ALA A 221 8.43 0.51 -7.87
C ALA A 221 9.01 1.33 -6.73
N ALA A 222 10.32 1.59 -6.78
CA ALA A 222 11.06 2.33 -5.78
C ALA A 222 11.29 3.78 -6.21
N THR A 223 11.37 4.68 -5.24
CA THR A 223 11.89 6.03 -5.45
C THR A 223 13.42 6.04 -5.45
N ASP A 224 14.03 7.05 -6.07
CA ASP A 224 15.47 7.11 -6.33
C ASP A 224 16.26 7.88 -5.25
N ILE A 225 16.40 7.24 -4.08
CA ILE A 225 16.97 7.80 -2.84
C ILE A 225 18.23 7.08 -2.37
N ASP A 226 18.98 7.68 -1.44
CA ASP A 226 20.19 7.08 -0.83
C ASP A 226 19.96 5.72 -0.14
N ALA A 227 18.74 5.42 0.30
CA ALA A 227 18.38 4.12 0.89
C ALA A 227 18.23 2.99 -0.15
N ASN A 228 18.12 3.33 -1.45
CA ASN A 228 17.84 2.42 -2.56
C ASN A 228 18.82 1.22 -2.63
N PRO A 229 20.15 1.34 -2.41
CA PRO A 229 21.04 0.17 -2.40
C PRO A 229 20.69 -0.88 -1.34
N ASN A 230 20.16 -0.47 -0.18
CA ASN A 230 19.68 -1.40 0.83
C ASN A 230 18.31 -1.99 0.47
N ILE A 231 17.40 -1.17 -0.08
CA ILE A 231 16.07 -1.63 -0.53
C ILE A 231 16.21 -2.66 -1.65
N MET A 232 17.02 -2.37 -2.67
CA MET A 232 17.47 -3.27 -3.74
C MET A 232 17.93 -4.63 -3.19
N ASN A 233 18.98 -4.63 -2.37
CA ASN A 233 19.56 -5.84 -1.80
C ASN A 233 18.59 -6.62 -0.90
N TYR A 234 17.70 -5.93 -0.18
CA TYR A 234 16.69 -6.59 0.65
C TYR A 234 15.59 -7.24 -0.18
N LEU A 235 15.10 -6.57 -1.23
CA LEU A 235 14.07 -7.12 -2.11
C LEU A 235 14.58 -8.30 -2.95
N ASP A 236 15.89 -8.53 -3.05
CA ASP A 236 16.51 -9.68 -3.75
C ASP A 236 17.08 -10.78 -2.82
N CYS A 237 17.33 -10.48 -1.54
CA CYS A 237 17.94 -11.44 -0.62
C CYS A 237 17.09 -12.68 -0.27
N LYS A 238 17.75 -13.68 0.33
CA LYS A 238 17.20 -14.85 1.05
C LYS A 238 16.57 -15.97 0.22
N ASP A 239 15.52 -15.72 -0.57
CA ASP A 239 14.83 -16.77 -1.33
C ASP A 239 14.06 -16.23 -2.54
N VAL A 240 14.00 -17.02 -3.62
CA VAL A 240 13.38 -16.62 -4.91
C VAL A 240 11.86 -16.48 -4.79
N GLU A 241 11.25 -17.20 -3.85
CA GLU A 241 9.83 -17.14 -3.52
C GLU A 241 9.40 -15.76 -3.00
N SER A 242 10.21 -15.11 -2.14
CA SER A 242 9.93 -13.78 -1.60
C SER A 242 10.69 -12.62 -2.25
N SER A 243 11.70 -12.88 -3.07
CA SER A 243 12.33 -11.84 -3.88
C SER A 243 11.44 -11.35 -5.03
N VAL A 244 11.69 -10.13 -5.51
CA VAL A 244 10.95 -9.55 -6.64
C VAL A 244 11.29 -10.27 -7.96
N ASP A 245 10.31 -10.41 -8.85
CA ASP A 245 10.54 -10.92 -10.20
C ASP A 245 11.07 -9.85 -11.17
N PHE A 246 11.00 -8.57 -10.77
CA PHE A 246 11.65 -7.42 -11.41
C PHE A 246 11.68 -6.22 -10.45
N TYR A 247 12.63 -5.29 -10.65
CA TYR A 247 12.72 -4.05 -9.88
C TYR A 247 12.39 -2.84 -10.75
N GLY A 248 11.49 -1.98 -10.26
CA GLY A 248 11.17 -0.70 -10.85
C GLY A 248 11.86 0.44 -10.11
N LEU A 249 12.41 1.40 -10.86
CA LEU A 249 12.93 2.65 -10.30
C LEU A 249 12.26 3.86 -10.96
N ASN A 250 11.67 4.73 -10.15
CA ASN A 250 11.19 6.05 -10.57
C ASN A 250 12.37 7.01 -10.54
N THR A 251 12.92 7.40 -11.70
CA THR A 251 14.15 8.20 -11.75
C THR A 251 14.08 9.40 -12.70
N TYR A 252 14.35 10.57 -12.12
CA TYR A 252 14.34 11.85 -12.81
C TYR A 252 15.75 12.48 -12.90
N ARG A 253 16.83 11.68 -12.75
CA ARG A 253 18.23 12.18 -12.75
C ARG A 253 18.68 12.80 -14.08
N TRP A 254 18.11 12.37 -15.21
CA TRP A 254 18.46 12.90 -16.52
C TRP A 254 17.51 14.03 -16.90
N CYS A 255 18.04 15.25 -16.92
CA CYS A 255 17.29 16.47 -17.18
C CYS A 255 17.84 17.21 -18.42
N GLY A 256 16.98 17.49 -19.40
CA GLY A 256 17.36 18.24 -20.61
C GLY A 256 18.40 17.52 -21.49
N ASN A 257 19.40 18.26 -21.97
CA ASN A 257 20.52 17.73 -22.78
C ASN A 257 21.67 17.26 -21.86
N SER A 258 21.42 16.26 -21.03
CA SER A 258 22.44 15.62 -20.19
C SER A 258 23.19 14.51 -20.96
N ASN A 259 24.00 13.72 -20.26
CA ASN A 259 24.67 12.52 -20.78
C ASN A 259 24.79 11.44 -19.69
N PHE A 260 25.27 10.27 -20.08
CA PHE A 260 25.37 9.06 -19.25
C PHE A 260 26.10 9.26 -17.91
N ASP A 261 27.15 10.10 -17.87
CA ASP A 261 27.89 10.39 -16.64
C ASP A 261 27.28 11.54 -15.84
N GLN A 262 26.87 12.63 -16.49
CA GLN A 262 26.29 13.80 -15.81
C GLN A 262 24.90 13.54 -15.21
N SER A 263 24.15 12.58 -15.76
CA SER A 263 22.90 12.06 -15.18
C SER A 263 23.13 11.02 -14.06
N GLY A 264 24.38 10.62 -13.80
CA GLY A 264 24.66 9.51 -12.89
C GLY A 264 24.08 8.15 -13.34
N TYR A 265 23.69 8.00 -14.61
CA TYR A 265 23.29 6.71 -15.18
C TYR A 265 24.46 5.74 -15.26
N SER A 266 25.71 6.21 -15.37
CA SER A 266 26.90 5.37 -15.23
C SER A 266 27.07 4.81 -13.81
N ALA A 267 26.77 5.59 -12.78
CA ALA A 267 26.73 5.13 -11.39
C ALA A 267 25.59 4.12 -11.15
N PHE A 268 24.41 4.33 -11.77
CA PHE A 268 23.33 3.35 -11.78
C PHE A 268 23.78 2.02 -12.41
N VAL A 269 24.33 2.02 -13.62
CA VAL A 269 24.82 0.78 -14.27
C VAL A 269 25.89 0.08 -13.42
N ALA A 270 26.79 0.84 -12.79
CA ALA A 270 27.82 0.29 -11.90
C ALA A 270 27.27 -0.36 -10.62
N GLN A 271 26.13 0.12 -10.10
CA GLN A 271 25.39 -0.47 -8.97
C GLN A 271 24.62 -1.73 -9.38
N TRP A 272 23.85 -1.65 -10.47
CA TRP A 272 22.84 -2.65 -10.83
C TRP A 272 23.34 -3.84 -11.67
N LYS A 273 24.57 -3.78 -12.21
CA LYS A 273 25.19 -4.84 -13.05
C LYS A 273 25.24 -6.27 -12.47
N ASN A 274 25.07 -6.42 -11.16
CA ASN A 274 25.12 -7.69 -10.43
C ASN A 274 23.77 -8.02 -9.73
N TYR A 275 22.68 -7.37 -10.12
CA TYR A 275 21.34 -7.63 -9.58
C TYR A 275 20.71 -8.82 -10.30
N ASP A 276 20.02 -9.71 -9.58
CA ASP A 276 19.67 -11.04 -10.13
C ASP A 276 18.28 -11.11 -10.80
N ALA A 277 17.57 -9.98 -10.88
CA ALA A 277 16.28 -9.83 -11.57
C ALA A 277 16.30 -8.69 -12.63
N PRO A 278 15.34 -8.62 -13.56
CA PRO A 278 15.25 -7.51 -14.52
C PRO A 278 15.01 -6.17 -13.82
N VAL A 279 15.72 -5.13 -14.25
CA VAL A 279 15.52 -3.75 -13.78
C VAL A 279 14.83 -2.94 -14.88
N ILE A 280 13.87 -2.10 -14.52
CA ILE A 280 13.23 -1.13 -15.42
C ILE A 280 13.11 0.23 -14.75
N PHE A 281 13.03 1.30 -15.55
CA PHE A 281 12.54 2.58 -15.03
C PHE A 281 11.01 2.55 -15.04
N THR A 282 10.39 2.55 -13.87
CA THR A 282 8.93 2.57 -13.72
C THR A 282 8.33 3.94 -13.96
N GLU A 283 9.15 4.99 -13.87
CA GLU A 283 8.92 6.36 -14.34
C GLU A 283 10.27 6.96 -14.78
N TYR A 284 10.31 7.72 -15.88
CA TYR A 284 11.41 8.62 -16.25
C TYR A 284 10.92 9.86 -17.01
N GLY A 285 11.81 10.85 -17.18
CA GLY A 285 11.59 12.01 -18.06
C GLY A 285 11.43 13.33 -17.31
N CYS A 286 12.51 13.80 -16.68
CA CYS A 286 12.59 15.07 -15.92
C CYS A 286 12.07 16.27 -16.74
N ASN A 287 11.05 16.98 -16.24
CA ASN A 287 10.41 18.08 -16.97
C ASN A 287 11.10 19.45 -16.83
N GLN A 288 12.28 19.53 -16.21
CA GLN A 288 13.07 20.76 -16.09
C GLN A 288 14.44 20.57 -16.76
N PRO A 289 14.79 21.29 -17.85
CA PRO A 289 13.95 22.26 -18.58
C PRO A 289 12.85 21.59 -19.41
N SER A 290 11.77 22.35 -19.65
CA SER A 290 10.69 22.05 -20.61
C SER A 290 10.78 22.99 -21.83
N PRO A 291 10.38 22.58 -23.04
CA PRO A 291 9.93 21.24 -23.45
C PRO A 291 11.01 20.16 -23.30
N ARG A 292 10.60 18.94 -22.96
CA ARG A 292 11.54 17.82 -22.78
C ARG A 292 12.09 17.34 -24.11
N VAL A 293 13.40 17.10 -24.13
CA VAL A 293 14.13 16.64 -25.33
C VAL A 293 14.35 15.13 -25.36
N PHE A 294 14.07 14.42 -24.26
CA PHE A 294 14.14 12.96 -24.10
C PHE A 294 15.45 12.31 -24.59
N THR A 295 16.59 12.97 -24.34
CA THR A 295 17.90 12.46 -24.79
C THR A 295 18.34 11.21 -24.00
N GLU A 296 17.80 11.00 -22.80
CA GLU A 296 17.91 9.79 -21.99
C GLU A 296 17.48 8.52 -22.73
N VAL A 297 16.55 8.61 -23.68
CA VAL A 297 16.05 7.48 -24.47
C VAL A 297 17.19 6.79 -25.23
N GLN A 298 18.14 7.55 -25.78
CA GLN A 298 19.29 6.96 -26.49
C GLN A 298 20.27 6.23 -25.54
N ALA A 299 20.28 6.58 -24.25
CA ALA A 299 21.06 5.88 -23.23
C ALA A 299 20.31 4.62 -22.74
N ILE A 300 19.04 4.76 -22.38
CA ILE A 300 18.16 3.69 -21.86
C ILE A 300 18.13 2.48 -22.81
N TYR A 301 17.99 2.72 -24.11
CA TYR A 301 17.95 1.67 -25.14
C TYR A 301 19.30 1.49 -25.87
N GLY A 302 20.38 2.07 -25.34
CA GLY A 302 21.73 2.00 -25.89
C GLY A 302 22.61 0.90 -25.26
N ASP A 303 23.76 0.65 -25.90
CA ASP A 303 24.75 -0.36 -25.47
C ASP A 303 25.29 -0.14 -24.04
N GLN A 304 25.19 1.08 -23.49
CA GLN A 304 25.69 1.40 -22.15
C GLN A 304 24.75 0.96 -21.02
N MET A 305 23.47 0.70 -21.31
CA MET A 305 22.46 0.38 -20.29
C MET A 305 21.73 -0.95 -20.53
N THR A 306 21.52 -1.36 -21.78
CA THR A 306 20.66 -2.51 -22.15
C THR A 306 21.13 -3.89 -21.66
N ASP A 307 22.38 -4.02 -21.22
CA ASP A 307 22.84 -5.21 -20.49
C ASP A 307 22.21 -5.33 -19.09
N VAL A 308 21.86 -4.21 -18.46
CA VAL A 308 21.35 -4.12 -17.07
C VAL A 308 19.88 -3.70 -17.02
N LEU A 309 19.51 -2.68 -17.80
CA LEU A 309 18.17 -2.08 -17.84
C LEU A 309 17.35 -2.69 -18.97
N SER A 310 16.14 -3.16 -18.66
CA SER A 310 15.18 -3.73 -19.61
C SER A 310 14.19 -2.70 -20.17
N GLY A 311 14.58 -1.42 -20.23
CA GLY A 311 13.75 -0.29 -20.70
C GLY A 311 12.98 0.41 -19.58
N GLY A 312 11.87 1.07 -19.92
CA GLY A 312 11.03 1.76 -18.92
C GLY A 312 9.85 2.56 -19.46
N PHE A 313 9.14 3.23 -18.55
CA PHE A 313 7.96 4.06 -18.80
C PHE A 313 8.27 5.55 -18.66
N VAL A 314 7.83 6.36 -19.62
CA VAL A 314 7.91 7.83 -19.51
C VAL A 314 6.67 8.39 -18.80
N TYR A 315 6.92 9.23 -17.79
CA TYR A 315 5.90 9.90 -17.02
C TYR A 315 5.57 11.26 -17.68
N GLU A 316 4.38 11.52 -18.23
CA GLU A 316 3.21 10.65 -18.38
C GLU A 316 2.43 10.96 -19.66
N TYR A 317 1.40 10.17 -19.99
CA TYR A 317 0.56 10.41 -21.15
C TYR A 317 -0.22 11.73 -21.07
N SER A 318 -0.95 11.94 -19.97
CA SER A 318 -1.96 13.00 -19.79
C SER A 318 -1.36 14.29 -19.24
N GLN A 319 -1.73 15.44 -19.82
CA GLN A 319 -1.31 16.74 -19.30
C GLN A 319 -2.12 17.19 -18.09
N GLU A 320 -1.58 16.93 -16.91
CA GLU A 320 -2.07 17.48 -15.64
C GLU A 320 -1.38 18.80 -15.26
N ALA A 321 -1.70 19.34 -14.07
CA ALA A 321 -1.08 20.55 -13.53
C ALA A 321 0.42 20.40 -13.19
N ASN A 322 0.93 19.16 -13.15
CA ASN A 322 2.32 18.81 -12.84
C ASN A 322 3.32 19.16 -13.98
N GLY A 323 2.85 19.40 -15.20
CA GLY A 323 3.71 19.68 -16.37
C GLY A 323 4.39 18.44 -16.99
N PHE A 324 3.86 17.21 -16.83
CA PHE A 324 4.49 15.98 -17.33
C PHE A 324 3.80 15.31 -18.54
N GLY A 325 2.67 15.84 -19.02
CA GLY A 325 1.93 15.20 -20.12
C GLY A 325 2.60 15.22 -21.49
N LEU A 326 2.32 14.18 -22.28
CA LEU A 326 2.60 14.12 -23.72
C LEU A 326 1.42 14.67 -24.55
N VAL A 327 0.18 14.49 -24.09
CA VAL A 327 -1.03 14.97 -24.76
C VAL A 327 -1.93 15.79 -23.83
N LYS A 328 -2.55 16.83 -24.36
CA LYS A 328 -3.65 17.53 -23.70
C LYS A 328 -4.98 16.94 -24.15
N ILE A 329 -5.77 16.45 -23.20
CA ILE A 329 -7.08 15.84 -23.45
C ILE A 329 -8.17 16.89 -23.23
N ASP A 330 -8.98 17.12 -24.26
CA ASP A 330 -10.15 17.99 -24.25
C ASP A 330 -11.37 17.17 -24.69
N GLY A 331 -12.00 16.50 -23.73
CA GLY A 331 -13.11 15.56 -23.97
C GLY A 331 -12.69 14.38 -24.85
N THR A 332 -13.30 14.28 -26.03
CA THR A 332 -12.99 13.22 -27.01
C THR A 332 -11.73 13.46 -27.84
N THR A 333 -11.06 14.62 -27.68
CA THR A 333 -9.86 14.97 -28.47
C THR A 333 -8.60 14.88 -27.61
N ALA A 334 -7.56 14.20 -28.09
CA ALA A 334 -6.22 14.22 -27.52
C ALA A 334 -5.26 14.98 -28.44
N THR A 335 -4.72 16.10 -27.96
CA THR A 335 -3.84 17.00 -28.73
C THR A 335 -2.39 16.77 -28.33
N LYS A 336 -1.54 16.38 -29.30
CA LYS A 336 -0.09 16.19 -29.11
C LYS A 336 0.58 17.50 -28.67
N LEU A 337 1.38 17.44 -27.59
CA LEU A 337 2.22 18.55 -27.14
C LEU A 337 3.62 18.46 -27.78
N THR A 338 4.48 19.46 -27.53
CA THR A 338 5.87 19.45 -28.03
C THR A 338 6.63 18.21 -27.55
N ASP A 339 6.45 17.84 -26.28
CA ASP A 339 7.07 16.68 -25.65
C ASP A 339 6.74 15.36 -26.38
N TYR A 340 5.49 15.15 -26.83
CA TYR A 340 5.12 13.99 -27.65
C TYR A 340 6.00 13.87 -28.91
N ASN A 341 6.20 14.97 -29.62
CA ASN A 341 6.93 14.97 -30.88
C ASN A 341 8.44 14.79 -30.67
N ASN A 342 8.97 15.33 -29.58
CA ASN A 342 10.35 15.12 -29.15
C ASN A 342 10.58 13.66 -28.75
N LEU A 343 9.73 13.09 -27.88
CA LEU A 343 9.76 11.68 -27.47
C LEU A 343 9.67 10.76 -28.69
N GLN A 344 8.70 11.01 -29.58
CA GLN A 344 8.52 10.21 -30.80
C GLN A 344 9.79 10.22 -31.66
N THR A 345 10.46 11.36 -31.78
CA THR A 345 11.70 11.48 -32.56
C THR A 345 12.82 10.61 -31.96
N GLN A 346 12.91 10.56 -30.63
CA GLN A 346 13.89 9.75 -29.92
C GLN A 346 13.55 8.24 -29.98
N LEU A 347 12.29 7.87 -29.74
CA LEU A 347 11.83 6.47 -29.83
C LEU A 347 11.99 5.89 -31.24
N LYS A 348 11.82 6.70 -32.29
CA LYS A 348 12.00 6.25 -33.69
C LYS A 348 13.45 5.94 -34.08
N SER A 349 14.45 6.27 -33.26
CA SER A 349 15.87 5.93 -33.53
C SER A 349 16.43 4.80 -32.67
N ILE A 350 15.68 4.25 -31.71
CA ILE A 350 16.18 3.17 -30.84
C ILE A 350 16.25 1.84 -31.60
N ASN A 351 17.31 1.07 -31.34
CA ASN A 351 17.46 -0.29 -31.86
C ASN A 351 18.24 -1.15 -30.85
N PRO A 352 17.68 -1.40 -29.64
CA PRO A 352 18.36 -2.13 -28.58
C PRO A 352 18.65 -3.57 -29.02
N LYS A 353 19.88 -4.04 -28.80
CA LYS A 353 20.29 -5.40 -29.16
C LYS A 353 19.50 -6.42 -28.33
N LYS A 354 18.91 -7.40 -29.01
CA LYS A 354 18.15 -8.49 -28.40
C LYS A 354 18.97 -9.78 -28.38
N VAL A 355 18.93 -10.50 -27.26
CA VAL A 355 19.36 -11.90 -27.18
C VAL A 355 18.17 -12.85 -27.33
N GLN A 356 18.43 -14.12 -27.68
CA GLN A 356 17.41 -15.17 -27.71
C GLN A 356 17.39 -15.92 -26.38
N MET A 357 16.21 -16.23 -25.84
CA MET A 357 16.02 -16.90 -24.54
C MET A 357 16.73 -18.26 -24.45
N ASN A 358 16.91 -18.96 -25.56
CA ASN A 358 17.64 -20.23 -25.63
C ASN A 358 19.18 -20.07 -25.62
N SER A 359 19.70 -18.92 -26.07
CA SER A 359 21.13 -18.58 -26.07
C SER A 359 21.56 -17.82 -24.80
N TYR A 360 20.64 -17.07 -24.19
CA TYR A 360 20.87 -16.39 -22.93
C TYR A 360 20.92 -17.40 -21.78
N ASN A 361 22.11 -17.60 -21.22
CA ASN A 361 22.38 -18.53 -20.13
C ASN A 361 22.90 -17.71 -18.93
N PRO A 362 22.01 -17.19 -18.07
CA PRO A 362 22.41 -16.44 -16.90
C PRO A 362 23.10 -17.36 -15.89
N THR A 363 24.00 -16.79 -15.08
CA THR A 363 24.41 -17.43 -13.82
C THR A 363 23.15 -17.64 -12.96
N PRO A 364 22.96 -18.81 -12.32
CA PRO A 364 21.86 -18.99 -11.38
C PRO A 364 21.95 -17.97 -10.24
N ASN A 365 20.81 -17.35 -9.90
CA ASN A 365 20.71 -16.31 -8.88
C ASN A 365 21.44 -16.73 -7.58
N ALA A 366 22.37 -15.92 -7.12
CA ALA A 366 23.13 -16.19 -5.92
C ALA A 366 22.34 -15.70 -4.71
N VAL A 367 21.91 -16.62 -3.83
CA VAL A 367 21.16 -16.24 -2.62
C VAL A 367 21.97 -15.29 -1.74
N VAL A 368 21.68 -13.99 -1.86
CA VAL A 368 22.39 -12.92 -1.14
C VAL A 368 21.89 -12.86 0.31
N ALA A 369 22.80 -12.58 1.24
CA ALA A 369 22.43 -12.23 2.61
C ALA A 369 21.74 -10.86 2.64
N CYS A 370 20.63 -10.75 3.38
CA CYS A 370 19.92 -9.48 3.52
C CYS A 370 20.78 -8.42 4.22
N PRO A 371 20.61 -7.12 3.89
CA PRO A 371 21.24 -6.03 4.61
C PRO A 371 21.02 -6.11 6.13
N PRO A 372 22.03 -5.80 6.96
CA PRO A 372 21.88 -5.77 8.41
C PRO A 372 21.08 -4.54 8.86
N VAL A 373 20.33 -4.69 9.96
CA VAL A 373 19.62 -3.59 10.61
C VAL A 373 20.62 -2.50 11.03
N SER A 374 20.35 -1.26 10.64
CA SER A 374 21.18 -0.08 10.89
C SER A 374 20.34 1.19 10.78
N SER A 375 20.91 2.36 11.11
CA SER A 375 20.25 3.66 10.87
C SER A 375 19.98 3.96 9.38
N ALA A 376 20.57 3.21 8.45
CA ALA A 376 20.37 3.32 7.01
C ALA A 376 19.45 2.22 6.44
N PHE A 377 19.00 1.26 7.25
CA PHE A 377 18.02 0.24 6.87
C PHE A 377 17.44 -0.47 8.11
N LEU A 378 16.13 -0.36 8.33
CA LEU A 378 15.50 -0.72 9.60
C LEU A 378 14.82 -2.11 9.62
N SER A 379 14.51 -2.73 8.47
CA SER A 379 13.95 -4.10 8.45
C SER A 379 15.02 -5.17 8.65
N SER A 380 14.72 -6.19 9.46
CA SER A 380 15.53 -7.40 9.59
C SER A 380 15.10 -8.46 8.58
N GLY A 381 16.06 -9.08 7.89
CA GLY A 381 15.79 -10.16 6.90
C GLY A 381 15.55 -11.55 7.51
N ALA A 382 15.60 -11.70 8.83
CA ALA A 382 15.52 -13.01 9.49
C ALA A 382 14.18 -13.71 9.20
N SER A 383 13.06 -13.00 9.37
CA SER A 383 11.71 -13.47 9.06
C SER A 383 10.92 -12.37 8.35
N LEU A 384 9.83 -12.74 7.70
CA LEU A 384 8.87 -11.82 7.07
C LEU A 384 7.51 -11.99 7.78
N PRO A 385 6.60 -11.01 7.70
CA PRO A 385 5.22 -11.18 8.15
C PRO A 385 4.61 -12.49 7.62
N PRO A 386 3.80 -13.21 8.43
CA PRO A 386 3.09 -14.40 7.96
C PRO A 386 2.18 -14.07 6.77
N THR A 387 1.92 -15.05 5.91
CA THR A 387 0.89 -14.92 4.87
C THR A 387 -0.47 -14.72 5.53
N PRO A 388 -1.26 -13.69 5.16
CA PRO A 388 -2.58 -13.49 5.73
C PRO A 388 -3.53 -14.66 5.47
N ASP A 389 -4.09 -15.23 6.52
CA ASP A 389 -4.97 -16.41 6.47
C ASP A 389 -6.41 -16.03 6.85
N ASP A 390 -7.24 -15.86 5.82
CA ASP A 390 -8.67 -15.53 5.96
C ASP A 390 -9.41 -16.55 6.85
N ALA A 391 -9.03 -17.83 6.82
CA ALA A 391 -9.71 -18.91 7.54
C ALA A 391 -9.28 -18.97 9.02
N GLN A 392 -7.99 -18.82 9.31
CA GLN A 392 -7.47 -18.68 10.68
C GLN A 392 -8.13 -17.47 11.38
N CYS A 393 -8.07 -16.30 10.73
CA CYS A 393 -8.58 -15.06 11.29
C CYS A 393 -10.11 -15.08 11.48
N SER A 394 -10.85 -15.64 10.52
CA SER A 394 -12.31 -15.82 10.65
C SER A 394 -12.69 -16.83 11.73
N CYS A 395 -11.95 -17.94 11.86
CA CYS A 395 -12.18 -18.95 12.90
C CYS A 395 -12.00 -18.38 14.31
N VAL A 396 -10.93 -17.60 14.52
CA VAL A 396 -10.69 -16.90 15.80
C VAL A 396 -11.80 -15.88 16.08
N TYR A 397 -12.14 -15.04 15.11
CA TYR A 397 -13.20 -14.03 15.25
C TYR A 397 -14.58 -14.66 15.58
N ASN A 398 -14.93 -15.77 14.94
CA ASN A 398 -16.18 -16.51 15.17
C ASN A 398 -16.28 -17.17 16.55
N ALA A 399 -15.17 -17.26 17.30
CA ALA A 399 -15.13 -17.80 18.66
C ALA A 399 -15.26 -16.73 19.77
N LEU A 400 -15.22 -15.44 19.42
CA LEU A 400 -15.22 -14.33 20.38
C LEU A 400 -16.63 -14.03 20.93
N GLU A 401 -16.70 -13.67 22.21
CA GLU A 401 -17.94 -13.23 22.88
C GLU A 401 -18.05 -11.70 22.95
N CYS A 402 -16.94 -10.98 22.81
CA CYS A 402 -16.92 -9.52 22.70
C CYS A 402 -16.13 -9.16 21.43
N VAL A 403 -16.70 -8.29 20.60
CA VAL A 403 -16.10 -7.88 19.31
C VAL A 403 -16.20 -6.38 19.12
N THR A 404 -15.33 -5.83 18.27
CA THR A 404 -15.33 -4.42 17.91
C THR A 404 -16.67 -4.04 17.27
N ALA A 405 -17.24 -2.94 17.74
CA ALA A 405 -18.58 -2.46 17.40
C ALA A 405 -18.59 -1.25 16.46
N THR A 406 -17.46 -0.53 16.39
CA THR A 406 -17.26 0.69 15.63
C THR A 406 -16.32 0.48 14.43
N THR A 407 -16.29 1.44 13.51
CA THR A 407 -15.26 1.58 12.46
C THR A 407 -14.45 2.86 12.61
N ASP A 408 -14.61 3.61 13.71
CA ASP A 408 -13.80 4.79 14.02
C ASP A 408 -12.37 4.36 14.41
N PRO A 409 -11.34 4.70 13.61
CA PRO A 409 -9.97 4.30 13.89
C PRO A 409 -9.42 4.94 15.17
N ASN A 410 -9.92 6.11 15.60
CA ASN A 410 -9.46 6.78 16.81
C ASN A 410 -9.97 6.06 18.07
N LEU A 411 -11.26 5.71 18.10
CA LEU A 411 -11.86 4.93 19.19
C LEU A 411 -11.30 3.50 19.25
N ILE A 412 -11.01 2.87 18.10
CA ILE A 412 -10.31 1.57 18.06
C ILE A 412 -8.88 1.72 18.61
N SER A 413 -8.09 2.65 18.07
CA SER A 413 -6.68 2.86 18.45
C SER A 413 -6.52 3.18 19.93
N SER A 414 -7.33 4.10 20.47
CA SER A 414 -7.31 4.45 21.90
C SER A 414 -7.75 3.30 22.81
N THR A 415 -8.79 2.54 22.44
CA THR A 415 -9.25 1.36 23.19
C THR A 415 -8.20 0.27 23.23
N ILE A 416 -7.63 -0.09 22.08
CA ILE A 416 -6.61 -1.13 21.98
C ILE A 416 -5.30 -0.66 22.62
N GLY A 417 -4.90 0.60 22.45
CA GLY A 417 -3.75 1.19 23.13
C GLY A 417 -3.86 1.13 24.66
N TYR A 418 -5.04 1.43 25.23
CA TYR A 418 -5.29 1.21 26.65
C TYR A 418 -5.14 -0.26 27.05
N ILE A 419 -5.79 -1.19 26.33
CA ILE A 419 -5.71 -2.62 26.67
C ILE A 419 -4.27 -3.13 26.60
N CYS A 420 -3.53 -2.77 25.54
CA CYS A 420 -2.12 -3.13 25.37
C CYS A 420 -1.16 -2.47 26.38
N SER A 421 -1.63 -1.48 27.16
CA SER A 421 -0.88 -0.92 28.29
C SER A 421 -1.03 -1.72 29.59
N VAL A 422 -2.03 -2.60 29.69
CA VAL A 422 -2.33 -3.41 30.89
C VAL A 422 -2.24 -4.93 30.69
N MET A 423 -2.17 -5.40 29.44
CA MET A 423 -1.95 -6.81 29.08
C MET A 423 -1.19 -6.95 27.76
N SER A 424 -0.61 -8.12 27.50
CA SER A 424 0.13 -8.37 26.25
C SER A 424 -0.76 -8.34 25.01
N CYS A 425 -0.30 -7.64 23.98
CA CYS A 425 -0.85 -7.66 22.62
C CYS A 425 0.10 -8.30 21.59
N GLN A 426 1.09 -9.09 22.05
CA GLN A 426 2.15 -9.63 21.20
C GLN A 426 1.60 -10.45 20.03
N ASP A 427 0.50 -11.19 20.22
CA ASP A 427 -0.15 -12.01 19.21
C ASP A 427 -0.78 -11.25 18.02
N ILE A 428 -1.02 -9.93 18.14
CA ILE A 428 -1.41 -9.09 16.98
C ILE A 428 -0.29 -8.16 16.50
N SER A 429 0.81 -8.07 17.25
CA SER A 429 1.88 -7.10 17.03
C SER A 429 2.74 -7.40 15.80
N THR A 430 3.38 -6.36 15.27
CA THR A 430 4.42 -6.47 14.24
C THR A 430 5.64 -5.65 14.63
N ASN A 431 6.83 -6.17 14.34
CA ASN A 431 8.09 -5.45 14.46
C ASN A 431 9.08 -5.99 13.41
N SER A 432 9.26 -5.26 12.32
CA SER A 432 10.21 -5.62 11.25
C SER A 432 11.66 -5.48 11.67
N THR A 433 11.98 -4.59 12.61
CA THR A 433 13.35 -4.39 13.14
C THR A 433 13.85 -5.62 13.89
N THR A 434 12.97 -6.30 14.63
CA THR A 434 13.28 -7.57 15.32
C THR A 434 12.75 -8.81 14.57
N ALA A 435 12.23 -8.64 13.35
CA ALA A 435 11.54 -9.67 12.56
C ALA A 435 10.54 -10.52 13.39
N THR A 436 9.77 -9.85 14.23
CA THR A 436 8.83 -10.44 15.19
C THR A 436 7.40 -10.12 14.80
N TYR A 437 6.58 -11.16 14.61
CA TYR A 437 5.22 -11.04 14.11
C TYR A 437 4.30 -11.96 14.92
N GLY A 438 3.20 -11.43 15.44
CA GLY A 438 2.23 -12.18 16.22
C GLY A 438 1.42 -13.18 15.39
N SER A 439 0.90 -14.22 16.05
CA SER A 439 0.10 -15.30 15.46
C SER A 439 -1.10 -14.84 14.62
N PHE A 440 -1.60 -13.63 14.88
CA PHE A 440 -2.75 -12.99 14.23
C PHE A 440 -2.39 -11.61 13.64
N SER A 441 -1.11 -11.31 13.45
CA SER A 441 -0.66 -10.03 12.89
C SER A 441 -1.06 -9.84 11.42
N GLY A 442 -1.40 -10.94 10.73
CA GLY A 442 -1.98 -10.95 9.37
C GLY A 442 -3.50 -10.74 9.31
N CYS A 443 -4.22 -10.70 10.43
CA CYS A 443 -5.67 -10.49 10.43
C CYS A 443 -6.05 -9.01 10.21
N SER A 444 -7.31 -8.73 9.85
CA SER A 444 -7.79 -7.35 9.71
C SER A 444 -7.75 -6.59 11.03
N ASP A 445 -7.74 -5.25 10.99
CA ASP A 445 -7.72 -4.44 12.21
C ASP A 445 -8.98 -4.64 13.07
N ILE A 446 -10.13 -4.94 12.46
CA ILE A 446 -11.36 -5.34 13.18
C ILE A 446 -11.19 -6.71 13.86
N GLN A 447 -10.56 -7.69 13.21
CA GLN A 447 -10.29 -9.01 13.81
C GLN A 447 -9.25 -8.91 14.95
N LYS A 448 -8.15 -8.17 14.74
CA LYS A 448 -7.10 -7.90 15.73
C LYS A 448 -7.66 -7.21 16.98
N SER A 449 -8.38 -6.10 16.77
CA SER A 449 -8.98 -5.33 17.87
C SER A 449 -10.01 -6.18 18.62
N SER A 450 -10.87 -6.93 17.92
CA SER A 450 -11.84 -7.83 18.55
C SER A 450 -11.16 -8.92 19.38
N TYR A 451 -10.06 -9.50 18.91
CA TYR A 451 -9.31 -10.54 19.63
C TYR A 451 -8.76 -10.03 20.96
N ILE A 452 -8.10 -8.87 20.95
CA ILE A 452 -7.57 -8.21 22.16
C ILE A 452 -8.68 -7.74 23.10
N LEU A 453 -9.73 -7.15 22.56
CA LEU A 453 -10.93 -6.71 23.29
C LEU A 453 -11.64 -7.87 23.97
N ASN A 454 -11.81 -9.01 23.29
CA ASN A 454 -12.36 -10.23 23.87
C ASN A 454 -11.49 -10.76 25.01
N ALA A 455 -10.17 -10.71 24.86
CA ALA A 455 -9.25 -11.19 25.89
C ALA A 455 -9.36 -10.37 27.18
N TYR A 456 -9.41 -9.03 27.07
CA TYR A 456 -9.72 -8.15 28.19
C TYR A 456 -11.09 -8.48 28.80
N TYR A 457 -12.12 -8.64 27.97
CA TYR A 457 -13.47 -8.98 28.43
C TYR A 457 -13.54 -10.33 29.18
N GLN A 458 -12.79 -11.36 28.77
CA GLN A 458 -12.77 -12.64 29.51
C GLN A 458 -12.11 -12.51 30.90
N ILE A 459 -11.10 -11.64 31.05
CA ILE A 459 -10.44 -11.35 32.34
C ILE A 459 -11.40 -10.55 33.25
N TYR A 460 -12.04 -9.51 32.71
CA TYR A 460 -12.86 -8.56 33.48
C TYR A 460 -14.38 -8.84 33.41
N LYS A 461 -14.76 -10.06 33.01
CA LYS A 461 -16.14 -10.50 32.73
C LYS A 461 -17.14 -10.26 33.87
N SER A 462 -16.65 -10.23 35.11
CA SER A 462 -17.42 -9.91 36.33
C SER A 462 -17.98 -8.49 36.37
N GLN A 463 -17.42 -7.56 35.58
CA GLN A 463 -17.93 -6.19 35.42
C GLN A 463 -19.13 -6.11 34.45
N GLY A 464 -19.50 -7.23 33.80
CA GLY A 464 -20.60 -7.29 32.84
C GLY A 464 -20.27 -6.61 31.50
N SER A 465 -21.26 -5.96 30.91
CA SER A 465 -21.13 -5.33 29.57
C SER A 465 -20.14 -4.17 29.50
N SER A 466 -19.82 -3.52 30.64
CA SER A 466 -18.87 -2.41 30.70
C SER A 466 -17.46 -2.80 30.24
N ALA A 467 -16.96 -3.97 30.67
CA ALA A 467 -15.66 -4.53 30.29
C ALA A 467 -15.56 -4.94 28.80
N CYS A 468 -16.67 -4.92 28.06
CA CYS A 468 -16.68 -5.08 26.61
C CYS A 468 -16.98 -3.76 25.88
N SER A 469 -17.74 -2.85 26.50
CA SER A 469 -18.32 -1.71 25.79
C SER A 469 -17.30 -0.65 25.37
N PHE A 470 -16.38 -0.25 26.25
CA PHE A 470 -15.37 0.80 25.99
C PHE A 470 -15.95 2.02 25.23
N ASN A 471 -16.96 2.68 25.83
CA ASN A 471 -17.68 3.83 25.25
C ASN A 471 -18.30 3.58 23.85
N GLY A 472 -18.57 2.32 23.50
CA GLY A 472 -19.10 1.93 22.18
C GLY A 472 -18.06 1.38 21.21
N ALA A 473 -16.79 1.26 21.61
CA ALA A 473 -15.77 0.57 20.82
C ALA A 473 -16.09 -0.92 20.63
N GLY A 474 -16.79 -1.55 21.59
CA GLY A 474 -17.08 -2.98 21.61
C GLY A 474 -18.52 -3.35 21.97
N LYS A 475 -18.92 -4.58 21.61
CA LYS A 475 -20.24 -5.17 21.86
C LYS A 475 -20.15 -6.67 22.16
N ILE A 476 -20.99 -7.14 23.09
CA ILE A 476 -21.13 -8.57 23.38
C ILE A 476 -21.94 -9.22 22.25
N VAL A 477 -21.50 -10.39 21.80
CA VAL A 477 -22.13 -11.23 20.76
C VAL A 477 -22.21 -12.68 21.23
N GLN A 478 -23.04 -13.48 20.58
CA GLN A 478 -23.03 -14.93 20.75
C GLN A 478 -22.03 -15.53 19.75
N PRO A 479 -20.98 -16.27 20.19
CA PRO A 479 -20.00 -16.88 19.28
C PRO A 479 -20.68 -17.86 18.32
N SER A 480 -20.48 -17.70 17.01
CA SER A 480 -21.02 -18.61 15.99
C SER A 480 -20.30 -19.96 15.98
N ARG A 481 -19.05 -19.99 16.44
CA ARG A 481 -18.15 -21.17 16.51
C ARG A 481 -17.97 -21.89 15.16
N GLN A 482 -18.21 -21.19 14.05
CA GLN A 482 -18.00 -21.72 12.70
C GLN A 482 -16.54 -21.50 12.27
N CYS A 483 -15.86 -22.59 11.92
CA CYS A 483 -14.50 -22.57 11.37
C CYS A 483 -14.46 -23.40 10.09
N THR A 484 -14.12 -22.78 8.96
CA THR A 484 -14.01 -23.43 7.65
C THR A 484 -12.58 -23.88 7.40
N GLY A 485 -12.19 -25.00 8.02
CA GLY A 485 -10.87 -25.60 7.91
C GLY A 485 -10.67 -26.70 8.95
N PRO A 486 -9.51 -27.39 8.97
CA PRO A 486 -9.12 -28.16 10.15
C PRO A 486 -9.03 -27.20 11.33
N ALA A 487 -9.74 -27.50 12.42
CA ALA A 487 -9.67 -26.67 13.63
C ALA A 487 -8.22 -26.59 14.11
N PRO A 488 -7.72 -25.41 14.56
CA PRO A 488 -6.38 -25.28 15.09
C PRO A 488 -6.11 -26.35 16.17
N THR A 489 -5.12 -27.21 15.93
CA THR A 489 -4.76 -28.30 16.87
C THR A 489 -4.19 -27.75 18.18
N THR A 490 -3.81 -26.47 18.21
CA THR A 490 -3.72 -25.68 19.42
C THR A 490 -5.10 -25.19 19.85
N GLN A 491 -5.61 -25.78 20.92
CA GLN A 491 -6.54 -25.10 21.82
C GLN A 491 -5.98 -23.69 22.08
N LEU A 492 -6.74 -22.65 21.70
CA LEU A 492 -6.32 -21.23 21.64
C LEU A 492 -5.34 -20.90 22.78
N PRO A 493 -4.02 -20.77 22.50
CA PRO A 493 -3.03 -20.59 23.55
C PRO A 493 -3.32 -19.29 24.29
N SER A 494 -3.64 -19.41 25.59
CA SER A 494 -3.83 -18.26 26.46
C SER A 494 -2.47 -17.70 26.87
N THR A 495 -1.71 -17.20 25.89
CA THR A 495 -0.58 -16.27 26.06
C THR A 495 -0.99 -14.99 26.81
N PHE A 496 -2.31 -14.75 26.94
CA PHE A 496 -2.95 -13.90 27.94
C PHE A 496 -2.65 -14.33 29.38
N THR A 497 -1.40 -14.20 29.81
CA THR A 497 -1.17 -13.67 31.15
C THR A 497 -1.66 -12.22 31.15
N PRO A 498 -2.55 -11.81 32.07
CA PRO A 498 -2.52 -10.43 32.56
C PRO A 498 -1.09 -10.14 33.01
N SER A 499 -0.57 -8.93 32.85
CA SER A 499 0.84 -8.62 33.10
C SER A 499 1.28 -9.06 34.50
N THR A 500 1.90 -10.24 34.56
CA THR A 500 2.44 -10.81 35.80
C THR A 500 3.74 -10.08 36.06
N VAL A 501 3.63 -8.91 36.69
CA VAL A 501 4.73 -8.25 37.35
C VAL A 501 5.32 -9.26 38.32
N SER A 502 6.40 -9.92 37.90
CA SER A 502 7.09 -10.90 38.71
C SER A 502 7.54 -10.18 39.97
N THR A 503 7.19 -10.71 41.14
CA THR A 503 7.53 -10.13 42.45
C THR A 503 9.00 -10.36 42.82
N GLN A 504 9.89 -10.16 41.84
CA GLN A 504 11.31 -9.91 42.06
C GLN A 504 11.45 -8.49 42.63
N ALA A 505 11.99 -8.38 43.84
CA ALA A 505 11.88 -7.16 44.64
C ALA A 505 12.72 -5.98 44.09
N ALA A 506 12.04 -5.09 43.36
CA ALA A 506 12.42 -3.70 43.13
C ALA A 506 11.42 -2.79 43.89
N PRO A 507 11.75 -1.51 44.19
CA PRO A 507 11.19 -0.83 45.36
C PRO A 507 9.67 -0.64 45.30
N THR A 508 9.00 -1.04 46.38
CA THR A 508 7.56 -0.83 46.59
C THR A 508 7.27 0.65 46.80
N THR A 509 6.87 1.35 45.75
CA THR A 509 6.13 2.61 45.88
C THR A 509 4.75 2.30 46.48
N SER A 510 4.66 2.51 47.80
CA SER A 510 3.40 2.54 48.57
C SER A 510 2.37 3.44 47.88
N PRO A 511 1.04 3.22 48.06
CA PRO A 511 0.01 4.16 47.62
C PRO A 511 0.28 5.61 48.04
N SER A 512 0.94 5.80 49.21
CA SER A 512 1.40 7.13 49.63
C SER A 512 2.29 7.80 48.58
N ALA A 513 3.22 7.09 47.93
CA ALA A 513 4.19 7.68 47.01
C ALA A 513 3.57 8.29 45.73
N CYS A 514 2.38 7.85 45.32
CA CYS A 514 1.65 8.45 44.20
C CYS A 514 0.92 9.73 44.65
N THR A 515 0.25 9.69 45.80
CA THR A 515 -0.37 10.88 46.43
C THR A 515 0.68 11.91 46.87
N ASP A 516 1.82 11.50 47.42
CA ASP A 516 2.95 12.34 47.82
C ASP A 516 3.57 13.02 46.58
N MET A 517 3.75 12.26 45.49
CA MET A 517 4.16 12.82 44.19
C MET A 517 3.16 13.87 43.72
N TYR A 518 1.88 13.51 43.60
CA TYR A 518 0.82 14.42 43.14
C TYR A 518 0.72 15.68 44.01
N ALA A 519 0.79 15.55 45.34
CA ALA A 519 0.76 16.65 46.28
C ALA A 519 1.99 17.58 46.16
N SER A 520 3.12 17.07 45.68
CA SER A 520 4.35 17.85 45.45
C SER A 520 4.38 18.63 44.12
N LEU A 521 3.57 18.26 43.12
CA LEU A 521 3.58 18.89 41.79
C LEU A 521 3.12 20.35 41.84
N THR A 522 3.76 21.20 41.04
CA THR A 522 3.40 22.62 40.88
C THR A 522 2.19 22.77 39.98
N CYS A 523 2.13 21.99 38.90
CA CYS A 523 0.99 21.89 37.99
C CYS A 523 0.41 20.46 38.05
N ARG A 524 -0.90 20.32 38.29
CA ARG A 524 -1.56 19.01 38.41
C ARG A 524 -3.03 19.09 38.07
N THR A 525 -3.69 17.94 37.88
CA THR A 525 -5.13 17.92 37.64
C THR A 525 -5.91 18.50 38.81
N TYR A 526 -7.15 18.96 38.58
CA TYR A 526 -7.99 19.47 39.68
C TYR A 526 -8.51 18.36 40.64
N SER A 527 -8.22 17.08 40.37
CA SER A 527 -8.54 15.96 41.24
C SER A 527 -7.63 14.75 40.97
N GLU A 528 -7.39 13.94 42.00
CA GLU A 528 -6.72 12.63 41.93
C GLU A 528 -7.65 11.52 41.39
N ASP A 529 -8.95 11.81 41.23
CA ASP A 529 -9.95 10.86 40.74
C ASP A 529 -10.14 10.99 39.21
N PRO A 530 -9.72 9.98 38.40
CA PRO A 530 -9.83 10.03 36.94
C PRO A 530 -11.25 10.25 36.42
N ASN A 531 -12.26 9.84 37.18
CA ASN A 531 -13.66 9.98 36.80
C ASN A 531 -14.15 11.42 36.95
N LYS A 532 -13.57 12.19 37.89
CA LYS A 532 -13.86 13.61 38.07
C LYS A 532 -13.16 14.48 37.04
N VAL A 533 -11.92 14.13 36.66
CA VAL A 533 -11.14 14.86 35.64
C VAL A 533 -11.63 14.57 34.22
N GLY A 534 -12.08 13.34 33.96
CA GLY A 534 -12.55 12.86 32.66
C GLY A 534 -11.45 12.11 31.90
N VAL A 535 -11.61 10.78 31.78
CA VAL A 535 -10.59 9.87 31.23
C VAL A 535 -10.19 10.21 29.79
N ALA A 536 -11.12 10.73 28.97
CA ALA A 536 -10.80 11.21 27.62
C ALA A 536 -9.79 12.37 27.66
N LYS A 537 -10.08 13.45 28.40
CA LYS A 537 -9.17 14.60 28.54
C LYS A 537 -7.81 14.24 29.14
N ILE A 538 -7.79 13.31 30.11
CA ILE A 538 -6.55 12.73 30.64
C ILE A 538 -5.72 12.09 29.51
N THR A 539 -6.38 11.35 28.63
CA THR A 539 -5.76 10.66 27.48
C THR A 539 -5.28 11.65 26.42
N ASP A 540 -6.05 12.70 26.13
CA ASP A 540 -5.67 13.76 25.18
C ASP A 540 -4.42 14.50 25.66
N ALA A 541 -4.40 14.92 26.94
CA ALA A 541 -3.30 15.67 27.52
C ALA A 541 -2.03 14.83 27.69
N ILE A 542 -2.13 13.56 28.12
CA ILE A 542 -0.96 12.69 28.23
C ILE A 542 -0.38 12.38 26.85
N ASN A 543 -1.21 12.11 25.83
CA ASN A 543 -0.75 11.88 24.46
C ASN A 543 -0.06 13.11 23.87
N TYR A 544 -0.63 14.30 24.06
CA TYR A 544 -0.03 15.56 23.63
C TYR A 544 1.35 15.80 24.29
N VAL A 545 1.45 15.67 25.62
CA VAL A 545 2.71 15.91 26.34
C VAL A 545 3.77 14.85 26.00
N CYS A 546 3.42 13.56 25.99
CA CYS A 546 4.37 12.50 25.65
C CYS A 546 4.81 12.58 24.18
N GLY A 547 3.91 12.99 23.27
CA GLY A 547 4.21 13.18 21.85
C GLY A 547 5.16 14.35 21.59
N LEU A 548 5.03 15.46 22.34
CA LEU A 548 5.97 16.58 22.26
C LEU A 548 7.38 16.20 22.75
N LYS A 549 7.50 15.44 23.83
CA LYS A 549 8.80 15.05 24.41
C LYS A 549 8.67 13.78 25.26
N PRO A 550 9.01 12.59 24.73
CA PRO A 550 8.83 11.32 25.43
C PRO A 550 9.50 11.22 26.81
N SER A 551 10.54 12.03 27.08
CA SER A 551 11.22 12.06 28.38
C SER A 551 10.31 12.48 29.53
N TYR A 552 9.33 13.38 29.30
CA TYR A 552 8.36 13.81 30.34
C TYR A 552 7.61 12.61 30.94
N CYS A 553 7.31 11.62 30.10
CA CYS A 553 6.50 10.46 30.45
C CYS A 553 7.30 9.24 30.89
N SER A 554 8.64 9.32 30.94
CA SER A 554 9.51 8.21 31.34
C SER A 554 9.16 7.65 32.73
N ALA A 555 8.98 8.52 33.72
CA ALA A 555 8.69 8.14 35.11
C ALA A 555 7.31 7.47 35.31
N ILE A 556 6.35 7.73 34.41
CA ILE A 556 4.95 7.26 34.46
C ILE A 556 4.63 6.15 33.44
N THR A 557 5.58 5.78 32.58
CA THR A 557 5.43 4.66 31.63
C THR A 557 6.27 3.47 32.06
N ASN A 558 7.53 3.69 32.45
CA ASN A 558 8.49 2.62 32.81
C ASN A 558 9.31 2.96 34.07
N GLY A 559 8.82 3.89 34.91
CA GLY A 559 9.52 4.37 36.10
C GLY A 559 8.69 4.28 37.39
N GLN A 560 9.17 4.96 38.43
CA GLN A 560 8.65 4.90 39.81
C GLN A 560 7.15 5.23 39.97
N TYR A 561 6.54 5.92 39.00
CA TYR A 561 5.14 6.34 39.01
C TYR A 561 4.28 5.59 37.96
N ALA A 562 4.80 4.56 37.30
CA ALA A 562 4.05 3.81 36.28
C ALA A 562 2.77 3.15 36.82
N ASN A 563 2.78 2.79 38.11
CA ASN A 563 1.65 2.19 38.83
C ASN A 563 0.64 3.20 39.39
N CYS A 564 0.90 4.52 39.29
CA CYS A 564 -0.04 5.53 39.77
C CYS A 564 -1.29 5.60 38.86
N ASN A 565 -2.38 6.18 39.37
CA ASN A 565 -3.64 6.25 38.66
C ASN A 565 -3.57 7.23 37.46
N ALA A 566 -4.57 7.21 36.58
CA ALA A 566 -4.54 7.98 35.33
C ALA A 566 -4.44 9.52 35.54
N ALA A 567 -5.08 10.07 36.58
CA ALA A 567 -5.01 11.49 36.92
C ALA A 567 -3.65 11.86 37.54
N GLU A 568 -3.10 11.01 38.41
CA GLU A 568 -1.75 11.18 38.97
C GLU A 568 -0.67 11.14 37.88
N ARG A 569 -0.77 10.19 36.94
CA ARG A 569 0.21 10.04 35.85
C ARG A 569 0.17 11.20 34.86
N VAL A 570 -1.01 11.67 34.43
CA VAL A 570 -1.07 12.86 33.57
C VAL A 570 -0.64 14.12 34.33
N SER A 571 -0.91 14.21 35.63
CA SER A 571 -0.42 15.31 36.47
C SER A 571 1.09 15.43 36.43
N TRP A 572 1.83 14.32 36.61
CA TRP A 572 3.28 14.32 36.44
C TRP A 572 3.70 14.82 35.05
N ALA A 573 3.06 14.33 33.98
CA ALA A 573 3.40 14.75 32.61
C ALA A 573 3.22 16.27 32.43
N ILE A 574 2.07 16.83 32.83
CA ILE A 574 1.79 18.27 32.68
C ILE A 574 2.67 19.14 33.59
N ASP A 575 3.11 18.63 34.74
CA ASP A 575 4.10 19.31 35.60
C ASP A 575 5.47 19.43 34.92
N GLN A 576 5.96 18.35 34.30
CA GLN A 576 7.21 18.38 33.55
C GLN A 576 7.13 19.30 32.32
N TYR A 577 6.00 19.32 31.61
CA TYR A 577 5.77 20.30 30.55
C TYR A 577 5.74 21.73 31.10
N TYR A 578 5.04 21.97 32.21
CA TYR A 578 4.91 23.28 32.83
C TYR A 578 6.27 23.84 33.28
N HIS A 579 7.15 23.00 33.83
CA HIS A 579 8.50 23.42 34.19
C HIS A 579 9.35 23.86 32.99
N ASP A 580 9.28 23.16 31.85
CA ASP A 580 9.95 23.57 30.60
C ASP A 580 9.27 24.80 29.94
N ASN A 581 8.03 25.16 30.32
CA ASN A 581 7.22 26.22 29.71
C ASN A 581 6.78 27.34 30.66
N VAL A 582 7.40 27.46 31.84
CA VAL A 582 6.95 28.32 32.95
C VAL A 582 6.78 29.81 32.58
N ALA A 583 7.49 30.29 31.55
CA ALA A 583 7.37 31.64 31.01
C ALA A 583 5.98 31.99 30.44
N GLN A 584 5.15 30.98 30.11
CA GLN A 584 3.76 31.17 29.67
C GLN A 584 2.80 31.45 30.84
N GLY A 585 3.22 31.21 32.09
CA GLY A 585 2.36 31.34 33.26
C GLY A 585 1.31 30.24 33.35
N ALA A 586 0.16 30.55 33.97
CA ALA A 586 -0.87 29.55 34.31
C ALA A 586 -1.48 28.80 33.10
N SER A 587 -1.43 29.37 31.89
CA SER A 587 -1.94 28.71 30.67
C SER A 587 -1.15 27.47 30.28
N ALA A 588 0.16 27.40 30.58
CA ALA A 588 0.96 26.18 30.40
C ALA A 588 0.59 25.03 31.36
N CYS A 589 -0.41 25.23 32.22
CA CYS A 589 -0.96 24.21 33.10
C CYS A 589 -2.43 23.84 32.80
N ASP A 590 -3.15 24.56 31.94
CA ASP A 590 -4.61 24.40 31.80
C ASP A 590 -5.03 23.06 31.16
N PHE A 591 -4.40 22.68 30.04
CA PHE A 591 -4.66 21.43 29.30
C PHE A 591 -6.16 21.17 28.97
N GLY A 592 -6.91 22.19 28.62
CA GLY A 592 -8.36 22.08 28.34
C GLY A 592 -9.20 22.08 29.62
N GLY A 593 -8.76 22.85 30.61
CA GLY A 593 -9.35 22.97 31.94
C GLY A 593 -9.26 21.71 32.79
N ILE A 594 -8.25 20.84 32.60
CA ILE A 594 -7.99 19.72 33.53
C ILE A 594 -6.95 20.04 34.58
N GLY A 595 -5.95 20.85 34.23
CA GLY A 595 -4.82 21.16 35.10
C GLY A 595 -4.96 22.53 35.76
N SER A 596 -4.30 22.68 36.89
CA SER A 596 -4.28 23.91 37.68
C SER A 596 -2.99 24.01 38.50
N LEU A 597 -2.55 25.25 38.77
CA LEU A 597 -1.41 25.49 39.65
C LEU A 597 -1.80 25.22 41.10
N ALA A 598 -0.99 24.43 41.80
CA ALA A 598 -1.18 24.13 43.20
C ALA A 598 -1.08 25.40 44.05
N ALA A 599 -2.10 25.67 44.88
CA ALA A 599 -2.07 26.81 45.79
C ALA A 599 -0.97 26.61 46.85
N THR A 600 0.07 27.46 46.80
CA THR A 600 1.22 27.37 47.70
C THR A 600 0.79 27.63 49.15
N SER A 601 0.89 26.59 49.98
CA SER A 601 0.63 26.67 51.42
C SER A 601 1.75 27.44 52.13
N THR A 602 1.62 28.77 52.17
CA THR A 602 2.51 29.65 52.93
C THR A 602 2.47 29.28 54.41
N THR A 603 3.50 28.57 54.86
CA THR A 603 3.63 28.13 56.25
C THR A 603 4.09 29.31 57.11
N SER A 604 3.14 30.20 57.41
CA SER A 604 3.36 31.39 58.24
C SER A 604 3.69 31.00 59.68
N THR A 605 4.96 31.10 60.05
CA THR A 605 5.42 30.95 61.44
C THR A 605 4.75 31.98 62.34
N VAL A 606 4.23 31.54 63.49
CA VAL A 606 3.40 32.36 64.38
C VAL A 606 4.17 33.54 64.98
N GLN A 607 3.58 34.74 64.88
CA GLN A 607 3.73 35.82 65.85
C GLN A 607 2.34 36.32 66.28
N ASN A 608 2.20 36.72 67.54
CA ASN A 608 0.93 37.11 68.15
C ASN A 608 0.52 38.54 67.74
N GLY A 609 -0.77 38.78 67.49
CA GLY A 609 -1.23 40.14 67.18
C GLY A 609 -2.72 40.35 66.88
N GLY A 610 -3.58 40.33 67.91
CA GLY A 610 -4.68 41.29 68.05
C GLY A 610 -5.90 41.29 67.10
N THR A 611 -7.07 41.01 67.70
CA THR A 611 -8.34 41.77 67.54
C THR A 611 -9.16 41.77 66.22
N THR A 612 -10.37 41.19 66.37
CA THR A 612 -11.70 41.71 65.94
C THR A 612 -12.16 41.73 64.46
N SER A 613 -13.02 40.74 64.16
CA SER A 613 -14.45 40.92 63.79
C SER A 613 -14.88 40.99 62.30
N ALA A 614 -16.17 40.63 62.12
CA ALA A 614 -17.07 40.88 60.98
C ALA A 614 -16.91 40.11 59.64
N ASN A 615 -17.71 39.04 59.53
CA ASN A 615 -18.49 38.66 58.34
C ASN A 615 -19.47 39.84 57.95
N PRO A 616 -20.16 39.94 56.79
CA PRO A 616 -20.50 38.84 55.87
C PRO A 616 -20.68 39.11 54.34
N THR A 617 -20.88 38.01 53.58
CA THR A 617 -21.78 37.81 52.41
C THR A 617 -21.90 38.80 51.21
N SER A 618 -21.64 38.22 50.03
CA SER A 618 -22.53 38.10 48.85
C SER A 618 -22.73 39.20 47.77
N SER A 619 -22.75 38.69 46.52
CA SER A 619 -23.61 39.03 45.35
C SER A 619 -23.41 40.29 44.50
N GLY A 620 -23.29 40.08 43.18
CA GLY A 620 -24.18 40.71 42.18
C GLY A 620 -23.57 41.70 41.18
N GLY A 621 -24.05 41.66 39.92
CA GLY A 621 -23.74 42.62 38.82
C GLY A 621 -22.48 42.24 38.01
N ILE A 622 -22.47 41.94 36.70
CA ILE A 622 -23.20 42.37 35.47
C ILE A 622 -22.65 43.64 34.82
N SER A 623 -22.27 43.52 33.53
CA SER A 623 -22.02 44.58 32.52
C SER A 623 -20.83 45.55 32.74
N SER A 624 -20.22 46.18 31.73
CA SER A 624 -20.02 45.84 30.29
C SER A 624 -19.10 46.91 29.65
N GLU A 625 -18.23 46.53 28.70
CA GLU A 625 -17.53 47.42 27.72
C GLU A 625 -16.63 48.55 28.30
N THR A 626 -15.44 48.83 27.76
CA THR A 626 -15.25 49.46 26.45
C THR A 626 -13.78 49.37 25.98
N THR A 627 -13.59 49.42 24.67
CA THR A 627 -12.32 49.38 23.92
C THR A 627 -11.31 50.49 24.25
N ALA A 628 -10.02 50.19 24.16
CA ALA A 628 -8.97 51.18 23.86
C ALA A 628 -7.81 50.55 23.05
N THR A 629 -7.60 51.01 21.81
CA THR A 629 -6.44 50.69 20.97
C THR A 629 -5.34 51.73 21.13
N LEU A 630 -4.06 51.32 21.02
CA LEU A 630 -2.93 52.25 20.84
C LEU A 630 -1.80 51.57 20.08
N SER A 631 -1.26 52.26 19.06
CA SER A 631 -0.23 51.75 18.14
C SER A 631 1.01 52.64 18.20
N VAL A 632 2.22 52.05 18.29
CA VAL A 632 3.49 52.79 18.19
C VAL A 632 4.56 51.99 17.43
N THR A 633 5.22 52.69 16.51
CA THR A 633 6.48 52.39 15.80
C THR A 633 7.13 53.74 15.49
N PRO A 634 8.40 53.86 15.00
CA PRO A 634 9.43 52.83 14.75
C PRO A 634 10.83 53.23 15.34
N THR A 635 11.85 52.40 15.12
CA THR A 635 13.21 52.85 14.68
C THR A 635 14.05 51.68 14.14
N SER A 636 15.15 51.95 13.44
CA SER A 636 16.00 50.93 12.80
C SER A 636 17.50 51.24 12.95
N SER A 637 18.34 50.20 12.86
CA SER A 637 19.78 50.33 12.59
C SER A 637 20.32 49.06 11.88
N ARG A 638 21.55 49.10 11.34
CA ARG A 638 22.11 48.10 10.40
C ARG A 638 22.99 47.04 11.09
N GLY A 639 23.07 45.82 10.54
CA GLY A 639 24.11 44.84 10.93
C GLY A 639 24.12 43.49 10.18
N SER A 640 24.76 43.44 9.02
CA SER A 640 25.44 42.27 8.37
C SER A 640 24.88 40.83 8.42
N THR A 641 24.51 40.33 7.23
CA THR A 641 24.85 39.00 6.66
C THR A 641 24.68 37.70 7.46
N ALA A 642 23.64 36.94 7.12
CA ALA A 642 23.75 35.52 6.73
C ALA A 642 22.60 35.19 5.76
N VAL A 643 22.84 34.35 4.74
CA VAL A 643 21.76 33.87 3.83
C VAL A 643 21.47 32.42 4.15
N THR A 644 20.23 32.14 4.53
CA THR A 644 19.67 30.80 4.65
C THR A 644 18.19 30.92 4.29
N GLU A 645 17.83 30.54 3.07
CA GLU A 645 16.44 30.63 2.63
C GLU A 645 15.62 29.51 3.26
N ALA A 646 14.68 29.88 4.11
CA ALA A 646 13.69 28.96 4.67
C ALA A 646 12.46 28.92 3.74
N ILE A 647 12.02 27.71 3.37
CA ILE A 647 10.80 27.51 2.58
C ILE A 647 9.59 27.84 3.46
N THR A 648 8.96 28.99 3.21
CA THR A 648 7.73 29.40 3.91
C THR A 648 6.50 28.74 3.28
N SER A 649 5.93 27.74 3.96
CA SER A 649 4.64 27.16 3.60
C SER A 649 3.49 28.12 3.94
N SER A 650 2.96 28.84 2.94
CA SER A 650 1.77 29.68 3.11
C SER A 650 0.49 28.84 3.04
N ALA A 651 -0.21 28.68 4.16
CA ALA A 651 -1.52 28.05 4.19
C ALA A 651 -2.56 28.93 3.45
N GLY A 652 -3.26 28.35 2.48
CA GLY A 652 -4.42 28.98 1.83
C GLY A 652 -5.70 28.69 2.61
N GLN A 653 -6.62 29.66 2.65
CA GLN A 653 -7.88 29.56 3.42
C GLN A 653 -8.87 28.57 2.80
N GLU A 654 -9.59 27.84 3.65
CA GLU A 654 -10.84 27.17 3.27
C GLU A 654 -11.96 28.22 3.05
N ASP A 655 -12.70 28.14 1.95
CA ASP A 655 -13.96 28.89 1.73
C ASP A 655 -15.14 27.90 1.70
N THR A 656 -15.79 27.69 2.83
CA THR A 656 -16.86 26.70 2.99
C THR A 656 -18.12 27.09 2.22
N ARG A 657 -18.46 26.37 1.15
CA ARG A 657 -19.73 26.53 0.43
C ARG A 657 -20.61 25.29 0.50
N THR A 658 -21.63 25.38 1.35
CA THR A 658 -22.64 24.36 1.58
C THR A 658 -23.45 24.07 0.31
N PHE A 659 -23.44 22.82 -0.16
CA PHE A 659 -24.33 22.35 -1.24
C PHE A 659 -25.54 21.62 -0.66
N THR A 660 -26.70 22.27 -0.70
CA THR A 660 -27.98 21.68 -0.26
C THR A 660 -28.56 20.75 -1.33
N VAL A 661 -28.52 19.44 -1.10
CA VAL A 661 -29.17 18.45 -1.97
C VAL A 661 -30.64 18.31 -1.58
N SER A 662 -31.51 19.04 -2.27
CA SER A 662 -32.97 18.90 -2.11
C SER A 662 -33.50 17.65 -2.80
N THR A 663 -33.95 16.67 -2.02
CA THR A 663 -34.61 15.46 -2.55
C THR A 663 -36.08 15.74 -2.92
N THR A 664 -36.39 15.82 -4.21
CA THR A 664 -37.78 15.90 -4.68
C THR A 664 -38.29 14.51 -5.06
N GLN A 665 -39.16 13.94 -4.20
CA GLN A 665 -39.84 12.67 -4.42
C GLN A 665 -41.20 12.91 -5.09
N GLU A 666 -41.40 12.43 -6.32
CA GLU A 666 -42.73 12.35 -6.94
C GLU A 666 -43.16 10.91 -7.24
N ARG A 667 -44.48 10.71 -7.37
CA ARG A 667 -45.16 9.49 -6.92
C ARG A 667 -46.28 9.06 -7.88
N GLY A 668 -45.90 8.48 -9.02
CA GLY A 668 -46.87 7.90 -9.97
C GLY A 668 -47.44 6.57 -9.47
N GLN A 669 -48.76 6.48 -9.26
CA GLN A 669 -49.42 5.23 -8.86
C GLN A 669 -49.86 4.36 -10.05
N THR A 670 -49.98 3.06 -9.77
CA THR A 670 -50.35 1.98 -10.68
C THR A 670 -51.86 1.85 -10.93
N THR A 671 -52.26 1.41 -12.12
CA THR A 671 -53.46 0.56 -12.28
C THR A 671 -53.28 -0.56 -13.32
N SER A 672 -53.79 -1.74 -12.95
CA SER A 672 -53.74 -3.03 -13.63
C SER A 672 -54.33 -3.08 -15.06
N SER A 673 -53.74 -3.93 -15.91
CA SER A 673 -54.47 -5.05 -16.56
C SER A 673 -53.52 -6.11 -17.11
N ALA A 674 -53.93 -7.38 -17.12
CA ALA A 674 -53.09 -8.51 -17.53
C ALA A 674 -53.82 -9.45 -18.52
N THR A 675 -53.16 -9.76 -19.65
CA THR A 675 -53.61 -10.82 -20.57
C THR A 675 -52.43 -11.64 -21.10
N ARG A 676 -52.70 -12.94 -21.31
CA ARG A 676 -51.79 -14.09 -21.45
C ARG A 676 -51.01 -14.20 -22.78
N PHE A 677 -50.02 -15.11 -22.74
CA PHE A 677 -49.53 -16.05 -23.76
C PHE A 677 -48.13 -15.86 -24.42
N LEU A 678 -47.46 -17.01 -24.55
CA LEU A 678 -46.20 -17.34 -25.22
C LEU A 678 -46.44 -17.70 -26.72
N PRO A 679 -45.42 -18.03 -27.57
CA PRO A 679 -43.98 -18.22 -27.31
C PRO A 679 -43.02 -17.44 -28.24
N ALA A 680 -41.72 -17.68 -28.07
CA ALA A 680 -40.62 -17.12 -28.86
C ALA A 680 -40.50 -17.70 -30.29
N VAL A 681 -39.78 -16.98 -31.16
CA VAL A 681 -39.35 -17.45 -32.49
C VAL A 681 -37.83 -17.26 -32.61
N PHE A 682 -37.10 -18.32 -32.94
CA PHE A 682 -35.68 -18.26 -33.32
C PHE A 682 -35.54 -17.69 -34.74
N PHE A 683 -34.57 -16.80 -34.95
CA PHE A 683 -34.14 -16.44 -36.31
C PHE A 683 -32.98 -17.32 -36.76
N VAL A 684 -33.25 -18.21 -37.71
CA VAL A 684 -32.25 -18.91 -38.52
C VAL A 684 -32.17 -18.18 -39.85
N PHE A 685 -30.97 -17.78 -40.28
CA PHE A 685 -30.74 -17.34 -41.65
C PHE A 685 -29.98 -18.41 -42.43
N ALA A 686 -30.62 -18.93 -43.47
CA ALA A 686 -30.04 -19.90 -44.39
C ALA A 686 -29.43 -19.21 -45.62
N VAL A 687 -28.47 -19.89 -46.25
CA VAL A 687 -27.75 -19.41 -47.44
C VAL A 687 -28.63 -19.48 -48.69
N ALA A 688 -28.52 -18.48 -49.57
CA ALA A 688 -29.04 -18.54 -50.93
C ALA A 688 -28.11 -17.83 -51.94
N LEU A 689 -27.29 -18.62 -52.65
CA LEU A 689 -26.78 -18.46 -54.03
C LEU A 689 -26.31 -17.04 -54.45
N LEU A 690 -25.01 -16.86 -54.73
CA LEU A 690 -24.37 -17.34 -55.96
C LEU A 690 -22.86 -17.62 -55.81
#